data_AF-A0A388JN05-F1
#
_entry.id   AF-A0A388JN05-F1
#
_cell.length_a   1.000
_cell.length_b   1.000
_cell.length_c   1.000
_cell.angle_alpha   90.00
_cell.angle_beta   90.00
_cell.angle_gamma   90.00
#
_symmetry.space_group_name_H-M   'P 1'
#
loop_
_entity.id
_entity.type
_entity.pdbx_description
1 polymer ?
#
loop_
_entity_poly.entity_id
_entity_poly.type
_entity_poly.pdbx_seq_one_letter_code
_entity_poly.pdbx_strand_id
1 'polypeptide(L)'
;MYNSRIRPMLDAIDKLRSLGVKDEGIKLPTIVVVGDQSSGKTSVLESLSAVTLPRGRGICTRVPLILRLQSVYHEDFDEEEANLDLDAEGDCDRSAKPDLSIEEDSAAEESGLLRSGSAVLCRSKNITTLKKSCKVVIEYGDVCKEVSESMIESAVREATNLLAGTGKDIKDSPISMTVTRSGAPDLTLVDLPGITRVPIEDQPRDIYEQVTKMIRHYIEPEESIILNVISAAVDFSTCESIRMSQEVDKTGERTLAVVTKVDRAADGLYERIKENAVHVGLGFVLVRNRTETDRSYEDARRKEELFFEKNSSLAPLREKGMLGVAALAEKLTTIQGERVARSLPKIRQQLGELLAERTGELARLPRGISSEAEAGSLLFSLVSSKTEILQRLMIQGDYREENKSLHFAARIYSMLSRFDEELSNVASDFASADYRKRVLDVMECARGVCLPNFMSNPVFQRLVREEVAKCTKVCEGIIPVICKYAESVALFANEAAMGTYPFLCERARTVTLEVLEDVEDSCLTFVRRMLVKAADIIYVSDKQYAEMMNKARSIIPSAPANAEVQSAREMQVSLWSYWQILHRRLADEIPIELKYAVQEALLREVDRRLLHFAGSDREQLMELMQEAPATYRRREGLRRSIRMLKHGVELVFALPQWSTSTGPSPLFGGRSDVRADTDRLHPSGPLGNASEGVAVATTSKAPGYVPEADSGNGTESANGTHMAAALIGTGGRLMMGLLPRGFQKSRLPAGNSATDFSLNGDGLNSSKVPCASRSSAMAGPDYSMGSMPVGGNNGRIFFDAHCHLQDVRLGGCLDDVLSEARVAGVRWFAVNATTEEDWRDVKALADKHPESVAPCFGLHPLFLSSRSCQWMPKLESMLRETPSAAVGEIGLDKRPICDVDFDTQVEVMKAQLQLAKEIGRPVSVHCVRAYGDLLRIVKEMGEFQAGLILHSYMGSAEMVGPFSSLGAYFSFSGFIGGLQAKKAEKMLQRVPLDRLLLETDCPDALPYVDLGLLQWVPNDPNGLRQGQSHGAGSNVSSSKGSMGGSTVGGDGDGSGKPAFPKGALNHPANITQVLTLVARLAGKTEQEIAEAACRNALRLFSYEGSRIAGELPA
;
A
#
# COMPACT_ATOMS: atom_id res chain seq x y z
N MET A 1 -38.49 -27.29 -1.08
CA MET A 1 -37.59 -27.01 -2.23
C MET A 1 -37.63 -25.56 -2.72
N TYR A 2 -38.79 -24.88 -2.80
CA TYR A 2 -38.85 -23.48 -3.26
C TYR A 2 -38.15 -22.51 -2.26
N ASN A 3 -38.57 -22.54 -0.99
CA ASN A 3 -38.04 -21.64 0.05
C ASN A 3 -36.52 -21.78 0.27
N SER A 4 -35.96 -22.99 0.18
CA SER A 4 -34.52 -23.24 0.41
C SER A 4 -33.60 -22.61 -0.66
N ARG A 5 -34.13 -22.17 -1.80
CA ARG A 5 -33.36 -21.44 -2.83
C ARG A 5 -33.54 -19.92 -2.76
N ILE A 6 -34.72 -19.45 -2.36
CA ILE A 6 -35.03 -18.01 -2.28
C ILE A 6 -34.48 -17.40 -0.99
N ARG A 7 -34.50 -18.14 0.13
CA ARG A 7 -34.08 -17.63 1.44
C ARG A 7 -32.66 -17.03 1.45
N PRO A 8 -31.61 -17.69 0.91
CA PRO A 8 -30.27 -17.10 0.84
C PRO A 8 -30.22 -15.77 0.07
N MET A 9 -31.07 -15.60 -0.95
CA MET A 9 -31.13 -14.38 -1.76
C MET A 9 -31.80 -13.23 -1.00
N LEU A 10 -32.86 -13.53 -0.24
CA LEU A 10 -33.50 -12.56 0.66
C LEU A 10 -32.53 -12.13 1.78
N ASP A 11 -31.87 -13.09 2.42
CA ASP A 11 -30.88 -12.83 3.47
C ASP A 11 -29.70 -11.99 2.94
N ALA A 12 -29.27 -12.19 1.69
CA ALA A 12 -28.23 -11.37 1.07
C ALA A 12 -28.68 -9.93 0.79
N ILE A 13 -29.89 -9.73 0.25
CA ILE A 13 -30.46 -8.38 0.05
C ILE A 13 -30.62 -7.65 1.39
N ASP A 14 -31.04 -8.36 2.44
CA ASP A 14 -31.22 -7.79 3.77
C ASP A 14 -29.87 -7.45 4.43
N LYS A 15 -28.83 -8.26 4.21
CA LYS A 15 -27.44 -7.94 4.60
C LYS A 15 -26.88 -6.73 3.86
N LEU A 16 -27.09 -6.64 2.54
CA LEU A 16 -26.75 -5.44 1.75
C LEU A 16 -27.47 -4.19 2.26
N ARG A 17 -28.72 -4.31 2.72
CA ARG A 17 -29.46 -3.19 3.31
C ARG A 17 -28.87 -2.75 4.65
N SER A 18 -28.50 -3.68 5.53
CA SER A 18 -27.82 -3.35 6.80
C SER A 18 -26.41 -2.79 6.63
N LEU A 19 -25.75 -3.06 5.50
CA LEU A 19 -24.43 -2.52 5.19
C LEU A 19 -24.45 -1.06 4.71
N GLY A 20 -25.62 -0.46 4.46
CA GLY A 20 -25.71 0.91 3.96
C GLY A 20 -25.36 1.06 2.47
N VAL A 21 -25.41 -0.02 1.69
CA VAL A 21 -25.05 0.00 0.25
C VAL A 21 -25.95 0.94 -0.59
N LYS A 22 -27.14 1.29 -0.06
CA LYS A 22 -28.02 2.34 -0.64
C LYS A 22 -27.33 3.71 -0.69
N ASP A 23 -26.44 4.01 0.24
CA ASP A 23 -25.78 5.32 0.37
C ASP A 23 -24.69 5.53 -0.71
N GLU A 24 -24.20 4.44 -1.31
CA GLU A 24 -23.35 4.44 -2.52
C GLU A 24 -24.19 4.47 -3.83
N GLY A 25 -25.51 4.63 -3.72
CA GLY A 25 -26.42 4.76 -4.86
C GLY A 25 -27.01 3.45 -5.41
N ILE A 26 -26.71 2.29 -4.81
CA ILE A 26 -27.26 1.00 -5.27
C ILE A 26 -28.71 0.83 -4.77
N LYS A 27 -29.65 0.70 -5.71
CA LYS A 27 -31.06 0.45 -5.40
C LYS A 27 -31.28 -1.04 -5.10
N LEU A 28 -31.92 -1.34 -3.98
CA LEU A 28 -32.26 -2.71 -3.55
C LEU A 28 -33.76 -2.96 -3.68
N PRO A 29 -34.19 -4.16 -4.13
CA PRO A 29 -35.61 -4.53 -4.16
C PRO A 29 -36.24 -4.51 -2.76
N THR A 30 -37.47 -4.01 -2.70
CA THR A 30 -38.28 -3.85 -1.48
C THR A 30 -39.76 -4.01 -1.81
N ILE A 31 -40.56 -4.55 -0.89
CA ILE A 31 -42.02 -4.48 -0.98
C ILE A 31 -42.47 -3.25 -0.18
N VAL A 32 -43.23 -2.35 -0.80
CA VAL A 32 -43.66 -1.08 -0.20
C VAL A 32 -45.18 -1.09 -0.07
N VAL A 33 -45.68 -0.93 1.16
CA VAL A 33 -47.11 -0.98 1.46
C VAL A 33 -47.70 0.42 1.39
N VAL A 34 -48.60 0.63 0.43
CA VAL A 34 -49.30 1.91 0.18
C VAL A 34 -50.80 1.74 0.31
N GLY A 35 -51.51 2.82 0.65
CA GLY A 35 -52.95 2.76 0.89
C GLY A 35 -53.45 3.97 1.65
N ASP A 36 -54.72 4.31 1.46
CA ASP A 36 -55.37 5.42 2.15
C ASP A 36 -55.40 5.20 3.68
N GLN A 37 -55.62 6.27 4.46
CA GLN A 37 -55.83 6.11 5.90
C GLN A 37 -57.02 5.17 6.16
N SER A 38 -56.89 4.30 7.16
CA SER A 38 -57.89 3.28 7.49
C SER A 38 -58.19 2.26 6.39
N SER A 39 -57.41 2.18 5.29
CA SER A 39 -57.62 1.19 4.21
C SER A 39 -57.34 -0.27 4.63
N GLY A 40 -56.65 -0.48 5.75
CA GLY A 40 -56.36 -1.81 6.32
C GLY A 40 -54.88 -2.21 6.34
N LYS A 41 -53.94 -1.35 5.90
CA LYS A 41 -52.47 -1.63 5.84
C LYS A 41 -51.92 -2.37 7.06
N THR A 42 -52.00 -1.75 8.24
CA THR A 42 -51.53 -2.32 9.51
C THR A 42 -52.14 -3.70 9.77
N SER A 43 -53.44 -3.87 9.50
CA SER A 43 -54.14 -5.15 9.69
C SER A 43 -53.74 -6.24 8.69
N VAL A 44 -53.26 -5.89 7.49
CA VAL A 44 -52.63 -6.85 6.57
C VAL A 44 -51.27 -7.28 7.09
N LEU A 45 -50.45 -6.34 7.57
CA LEU A 45 -49.14 -6.61 8.16
C LEU A 45 -49.23 -7.47 9.44
N GLU A 46 -50.20 -7.18 10.32
CA GLU A 46 -50.51 -8.00 11.49
C GLU A 46 -51.01 -9.40 11.11
N SER A 47 -51.78 -9.53 10.02
CA SER A 47 -52.25 -10.85 9.55
C SER A 47 -51.13 -11.70 8.96
N LEU A 48 -50.14 -11.08 8.30
CA LEU A 48 -48.94 -11.74 7.75
C LEU A 48 -47.92 -12.12 8.85
N SER A 49 -47.69 -11.22 9.81
CA SER A 49 -46.71 -11.38 10.89
C SER A 49 -47.23 -12.12 12.14
N ALA A 50 -48.54 -12.14 12.32
CA ALA A 50 -49.24 -12.61 13.52
C ALA A 50 -48.80 -11.91 14.83
N VAL A 51 -48.22 -10.71 14.76
CA VAL A 51 -47.97 -9.84 15.93
C VAL A 51 -48.92 -8.64 15.92
N THR A 52 -49.08 -7.96 17.06
CA THR A 52 -49.88 -6.72 17.16
C THR A 52 -49.00 -5.50 16.87
N LEU A 53 -49.44 -4.63 15.98
CA LEU A 53 -48.76 -3.37 15.64
C LEU A 53 -49.52 -2.18 16.26
N PRO A 54 -48.89 -1.00 16.44
CA PRO A 54 -49.57 0.16 17.02
C PRO A 54 -50.84 0.58 16.25
N ARG A 55 -51.96 0.74 16.96
CA ARG A 55 -53.24 1.21 16.39
C ARG A 55 -53.79 2.41 17.14
N GLY A 56 -54.39 3.37 16.44
CA GLY A 56 -54.95 4.57 17.07
C GLY A 56 -55.77 5.44 16.11
N ARG A 57 -56.35 6.53 16.63
CA ARG A 57 -57.00 7.57 15.82
C ARG A 57 -55.92 8.53 15.29
N GLY A 58 -55.86 8.74 13.98
CA GLY A 58 -54.87 9.61 13.33
C GLY A 58 -53.85 8.85 12.47
N ILE A 59 -52.66 9.44 12.28
CA ILE A 59 -51.53 8.79 11.59
C ILE A 59 -50.69 8.05 12.63
N CYS A 60 -50.78 6.72 12.65
CA CYS A 60 -50.03 5.88 13.60
C CYS A 60 -48.56 5.69 13.18
N THR A 61 -48.35 5.34 11.90
CA THR A 61 -47.02 5.23 11.27
C THR A 61 -46.52 6.64 10.92
N ARG A 62 -45.69 7.26 11.78
CA ARG A 62 -45.04 8.57 11.55
C ARG A 62 -43.62 8.48 10.97
N VAL A 63 -43.03 7.28 11.00
CA VAL A 63 -41.75 6.95 10.38
C VAL A 63 -41.91 5.63 9.63
N PRO A 64 -41.17 5.38 8.52
CA PRO A 64 -41.24 4.10 7.81
C PRO A 64 -40.89 2.93 8.74
N LEU A 65 -41.67 1.85 8.70
CA LEU A 65 -41.40 0.63 9.46
C LEU A 65 -40.99 -0.49 8.51
N ILE A 66 -39.74 -0.92 8.58
CA ILE A 66 -39.20 -2.04 7.81
C ILE A 66 -39.44 -3.32 8.63
N LEU A 67 -40.48 -4.07 8.24
CA LEU A 67 -40.86 -5.34 8.86
C LEU A 67 -40.21 -6.50 8.11
N ARG A 68 -39.34 -7.27 8.80
CA ARG A 68 -38.72 -8.50 8.30
C ARG A 68 -39.37 -9.70 8.98
N LEU A 69 -39.87 -10.65 8.20
CA LEU A 69 -40.49 -11.88 8.66
C LEU A 69 -39.59 -13.06 8.32
N GLN A 70 -39.36 -13.95 9.29
CA GLN A 70 -38.46 -15.08 9.13
C GLN A 70 -39.06 -16.36 9.72
N SER A 71 -39.14 -17.42 8.90
CA SER A 71 -39.45 -18.76 9.38
C SER A 71 -38.27 -19.37 10.16
N VAL A 72 -38.59 -20.14 11.20
CA VAL A 72 -37.65 -21.08 11.82
C VAL A 72 -37.96 -22.48 11.30
N TYR A 73 -37.00 -23.10 10.64
CA TYR A 73 -37.00 -24.53 10.34
C TYR A 73 -36.12 -25.21 11.39
N HIS A 74 -36.66 -26.21 12.10
CA HIS A 74 -35.81 -27.15 12.81
C HIS A 74 -35.19 -28.06 11.75
N GLU A 75 -33.85 -28.08 11.70
CA GLU A 75 -33.13 -29.18 11.09
C GLU A 75 -33.11 -30.28 12.16
N ASP A 76 -33.78 -31.39 11.88
CA ASP A 76 -33.75 -32.59 12.73
C ASP A 76 -32.34 -33.20 12.62
N PHE A 77 -31.45 -32.83 13.54
CA PHE A 77 -30.14 -33.47 13.72
C PHE A 77 -30.25 -34.57 14.79
N ASP A 78 -29.63 -35.71 14.51
CA ASP A 78 -29.74 -36.94 15.28
C ASP A 78 -29.24 -36.81 16.73
N GLU A 79 -29.97 -37.40 17.69
CA GLU A 79 -29.61 -37.47 19.11
C GLU A 79 -28.55 -38.58 19.38
N GLU A 80 -27.38 -38.52 18.73
CA GLU A 80 -26.22 -39.37 19.04
C GLU A 80 -24.91 -38.55 19.05
N GLU A 81 -24.57 -37.95 20.21
CA GLU A 81 -23.21 -37.75 20.77
C GLU A 81 -23.34 -36.93 22.07
N ALA A 82 -23.87 -37.56 23.13
CA ALA A 82 -23.94 -37.00 24.47
C ALA A 82 -23.72 -38.09 25.54
N ASN A 83 -22.60 -38.81 25.43
CA ASN A 83 -22.04 -39.70 26.45
C ASN A 83 -20.53 -39.82 26.21
N LEU A 84 -19.80 -40.21 27.26
CA LEU A 84 -18.33 -40.25 27.39
C LEU A 84 -17.68 -38.87 27.62
N ASP A 85 -16.96 -38.61 28.72
CA ASP A 85 -16.86 -39.36 29.98
C ASP A 85 -16.67 -38.39 31.16
N LEU A 86 -17.18 -38.77 32.32
CA LEU A 86 -16.77 -38.24 33.62
C LEU A 86 -15.65 -39.15 34.15
N ASP A 87 -14.54 -38.59 34.61
CA ASP A 87 -13.84 -39.15 35.79
C ASP A 87 -12.78 -38.19 36.36
N ALA A 88 -12.79 -38.07 37.70
CA ALA A 88 -11.69 -37.71 38.62
C ALA A 88 -10.88 -36.40 38.42
N GLU A 89 -10.47 -35.60 39.41
CA GLU A 89 -10.71 -35.36 40.85
C GLU A 89 -9.44 -34.62 41.37
N GLY A 90 -9.54 -33.80 42.42
CA GLY A 90 -8.40 -33.09 43.06
C GLY A 90 -8.07 -31.71 42.45
N ASP A 91 -8.44 -30.55 43.01
CA ASP A 91 -8.45 -29.99 44.38
C ASP A 91 -7.20 -29.14 44.72
N CYS A 92 -7.44 -28.08 45.51
CA CYS A 92 -6.52 -27.18 46.22
C CYS A 92 -5.62 -26.22 45.35
N ASP A 93 -5.32 -24.97 45.73
CA ASP A 93 -5.79 -24.11 46.84
C ASP A 93 -5.49 -22.61 46.58
N ARG A 94 -6.20 -21.74 47.32
CA ARG A 94 -5.77 -20.44 47.89
C ARG A 94 -5.30 -19.23 47.04
N SER A 95 -6.13 -18.18 47.15
CA SER A 95 -5.77 -16.75 47.43
C SER A 95 -5.12 -15.91 46.31
N ALA A 96 -5.31 -14.58 46.24
CA ALA A 96 -5.83 -13.63 47.23
C ALA A 96 -6.70 -12.49 46.63
N LYS A 97 -7.48 -11.84 47.50
CA LYS A 97 -8.15 -10.52 47.31
C LYS A 97 -7.20 -9.38 47.81
N PRO A 98 -7.65 -8.14 48.15
CA PRO A 98 -8.70 -7.25 47.62
C PRO A 98 -8.15 -5.81 47.35
N ASP A 99 -9.01 -4.85 46.95
CA ASP A 99 -9.40 -3.65 47.75
C ASP A 99 -10.07 -2.56 46.87
N LEU A 100 -11.35 -2.23 47.10
CA LEU A 100 -11.89 -1.04 47.80
C LEU A 100 -12.10 0.17 46.84
N SER A 101 -13.12 1.03 46.98
CA SER A 101 -13.95 1.43 48.14
C SER A 101 -15.33 1.99 47.70
N ILE A 102 -16.46 1.67 48.38
CA ILE A 102 -17.28 2.52 49.33
C ILE A 102 -18.11 3.61 48.57
N GLU A 103 -19.42 3.91 48.77
CA GLU A 103 -20.43 3.86 49.87
C GLU A 103 -21.75 3.19 49.35
N GLU A 104 -22.54 2.38 50.06
CA GLU A 104 -23.30 2.50 51.35
C GLU A 104 -24.61 3.34 51.31
N ASP A 105 -25.76 2.65 51.33
CA ASP A 105 -26.96 2.85 52.19
C ASP A 105 -28.07 1.82 51.76
N SER A 106 -28.49 0.83 52.56
CA SER A 106 -29.37 0.83 53.76
C SER A 106 -30.87 1.04 53.44
N ALA A 107 -31.87 0.32 53.97
CA ALA A 107 -31.93 -0.86 54.86
C ALA A 107 -33.32 -1.58 54.78
N ALA A 108 -33.42 -2.82 55.31
CA ALA A 108 -34.62 -3.50 55.89
C ALA A 108 -35.90 -3.71 55.01
N GLU A 109 -36.78 -4.71 55.16
CA GLU A 109 -36.90 -6.01 55.88
C GLU A 109 -38.08 -6.80 55.17
N GLU A 110 -38.47 -8.06 55.42
CA GLU A 110 -38.23 -9.03 56.51
C GLU A 110 -38.32 -10.51 56.00
N SER A 111 -38.24 -11.45 56.94
CA SER A 111 -38.66 -12.88 57.02
C SER A 111 -39.65 -13.52 56.00
N GLY A 112 -39.61 -14.85 55.75
CA GLY A 112 -38.68 -15.85 56.29
C GLY A 112 -39.00 -17.33 55.94
N LEU A 113 -37.92 -18.07 55.66
CA LEU A 113 -37.61 -19.44 56.13
C LEU A 113 -38.65 -20.60 56.02
N LEU A 114 -38.32 -21.63 55.21
CA LEU A 114 -38.41 -23.05 55.61
C LEU A 114 -37.48 -23.93 54.75
N ARG A 115 -36.90 -24.97 55.37
CA ARG A 115 -35.78 -25.79 54.86
C ARG A 115 -36.23 -27.17 54.35
N SER A 116 -35.37 -27.77 53.51
CA SER A 116 -35.28 -29.20 53.15
C SER A 116 -36.44 -29.79 52.32
N GLY A 117 -36.22 -30.76 51.43
CA GLY A 117 -34.96 -31.36 50.98
C GLY A 117 -35.17 -32.79 50.47
N SER A 118 -34.85 -33.05 49.20
CA SER A 118 -34.92 -34.35 48.49
C SER A 118 -36.32 -35.01 48.38
N ALA A 119 -36.59 -35.89 47.41
CA ALA A 119 -36.03 -36.07 46.07
C ALA A 119 -36.95 -37.04 45.28
N VAL A 120 -37.10 -36.81 43.98
CA VAL A 120 -37.45 -37.81 42.94
C VAL A 120 -38.65 -38.74 43.18
N LEU A 121 -39.72 -38.52 42.40
CA LEU A 121 -40.34 -39.63 41.64
C LEU A 121 -40.69 -39.17 40.23
N CYS A 122 -39.90 -39.61 39.25
CA CYS A 122 -40.14 -39.39 37.83
C CYS A 122 -41.02 -40.53 37.28
N ARG A 123 -42.05 -40.20 36.48
CA ARG A 123 -42.30 -40.81 35.16
C ARG A 123 -43.51 -40.25 34.40
N SER A 124 -43.19 -39.72 33.23
CA SER A 124 -43.93 -39.79 31.95
C SER A 124 -45.46 -39.64 31.94
N LYS A 125 -45.93 -38.52 31.36
CA LYS A 125 -47.06 -38.50 30.41
C LYS A 125 -47.02 -37.26 29.50
N ASN A 126 -46.75 -37.51 28.23
CA ASN A 126 -47.32 -36.92 27.02
C ASN A 126 -47.63 -35.41 26.91
N ILE A 127 -47.06 -34.81 25.85
CA ILE A 127 -47.76 -33.93 24.90
C ILE A 127 -48.46 -32.69 25.51
N THR A 128 -47.66 -31.67 25.83
CA THR A 128 -47.93 -30.21 25.87
C THR A 128 -46.81 -29.61 26.75
N THR A 129 -45.86 -28.83 26.26
CA THR A 129 -46.04 -27.60 25.46
C THR A 129 -44.72 -27.25 24.76
N LEU A 130 -44.61 -27.52 23.45
CA LEU A 130 -43.61 -26.84 22.62
C LEU A 130 -44.00 -25.36 22.56
N LYS A 131 -43.35 -24.52 23.39
CA LYS A 131 -43.50 -23.06 23.32
C LYS A 131 -43.09 -22.62 21.92
N LYS A 132 -44.05 -22.16 21.10
CA LYS A 132 -43.80 -21.43 19.85
C LYS A 132 -42.88 -20.24 20.17
N SER A 133 -41.58 -20.37 19.93
CA SER A 133 -40.61 -19.30 20.10
C SER A 133 -40.85 -18.24 19.03
N CYS A 134 -41.43 -17.12 19.44
CA CYS A 134 -41.47 -15.90 18.65
C CYS A 134 -40.41 -14.96 19.20
N LYS A 135 -39.39 -14.66 18.39
CA LYS A 135 -38.34 -13.69 18.72
C LYS A 135 -38.58 -12.42 17.93
N VAL A 136 -38.55 -11.26 18.62
CA VAL A 136 -38.76 -9.95 17.99
C VAL A 136 -37.63 -9.01 18.38
N VAL A 137 -36.98 -8.43 17.38
CA VAL A 137 -35.85 -7.49 17.55
C VAL A 137 -36.20 -6.18 16.85
N ILE A 138 -35.98 -5.05 17.52
CA ILE A 138 -36.24 -3.70 17.01
C ILE A 138 -34.94 -2.90 17.02
N GLU A 139 -34.66 -2.23 15.89
CA GLU A 139 -33.45 -1.47 15.61
C GLU A 139 -33.81 -0.05 15.13
N TYR A 140 -33.18 0.97 15.73
CA TYR A 140 -33.32 2.38 15.33
C TYR A 140 -32.11 3.21 15.82
N GLY A 141 -31.50 3.99 14.93
CA GLY A 141 -30.23 4.68 15.25
C GLY A 141 -29.17 3.67 15.69
N ASP A 142 -28.49 3.95 16.81
CA ASP A 142 -27.51 3.05 17.42
C ASP A 142 -28.12 2.02 18.41
N VAL A 143 -29.45 1.93 18.49
CA VAL A 143 -30.17 1.09 19.46
C VAL A 143 -30.68 -0.19 18.81
N CYS A 144 -30.31 -1.35 19.38
CA CYS A 144 -30.89 -2.66 19.09
C CYS A 144 -31.45 -3.27 20.38
N LYS A 145 -32.71 -3.69 20.38
CA LYS A 145 -33.43 -4.24 21.54
C LYS A 145 -34.24 -5.48 21.15
N GLU A 146 -34.14 -6.56 21.93
CA GLU A 146 -35.06 -7.70 21.85
C GLU A 146 -36.31 -7.40 22.71
N VAL A 147 -37.50 -7.68 22.18
CA VAL A 147 -38.79 -7.24 22.73
C VAL A 147 -39.78 -8.39 22.77
N SER A 148 -40.57 -8.50 23.84
CA SER A 148 -41.63 -9.51 23.97
C SER A 148 -42.86 -9.16 23.13
N GLU A 149 -43.63 -10.17 22.69
CA GLU A 149 -44.79 -9.99 21.78
C GLU A 149 -45.85 -9.02 22.33
N SER A 150 -45.96 -8.87 23.66
CA SER A 150 -46.86 -7.93 24.33
C SER A 150 -46.34 -6.49 24.42
N MET A 151 -45.03 -6.26 24.24
CA MET A 151 -44.38 -4.94 24.37
C MET A 151 -44.07 -4.26 23.03
N ILE A 152 -44.33 -4.93 21.90
CA ILE A 152 -44.07 -4.40 20.54
C ILE A 152 -44.72 -3.04 20.33
N GLU A 153 -46.01 -2.88 20.65
CA GLU A 153 -46.73 -1.62 20.45
C GLU A 153 -46.11 -0.45 21.26
N SER A 154 -45.74 -0.69 22.51
CA SER A 154 -45.03 0.29 23.34
C SER A 154 -43.64 0.64 22.78
N ALA A 155 -42.86 -0.37 22.36
CA ALA A 155 -41.48 -0.18 21.89
C ALA A 155 -41.42 0.56 20.54
N VAL A 156 -42.29 0.21 19.59
CA VAL A 156 -42.39 0.95 18.30
C VAL A 156 -42.83 2.39 18.54
N ARG A 157 -43.74 2.64 19.50
CA ARG A 157 -44.18 3.99 19.86
C ARG A 157 -43.07 4.80 20.53
N GLU A 158 -42.28 4.20 21.41
CA GLU A 158 -41.09 4.79 22.03
C GLU A 158 -40.06 5.19 20.96
N ALA A 159 -39.68 4.25 20.08
CA ALA A 159 -38.74 4.50 18.98
C ALA A 159 -39.23 5.61 18.03
N THR A 160 -40.53 5.61 17.70
CA THR A 160 -41.14 6.66 16.87
C THR A 160 -41.07 8.03 17.55
N ASN A 161 -41.30 8.09 18.86
CA ASN A 161 -41.20 9.34 19.63
C ASN A 161 -39.75 9.86 19.73
N LEU A 162 -38.76 8.98 19.81
CA LEU A 162 -37.34 9.35 19.83
C LEU A 162 -36.88 9.90 18.48
N LEU A 163 -37.31 9.29 17.37
CA LEU A 163 -36.95 9.71 16.01
C LEU A 163 -37.71 10.96 15.57
N ALA A 164 -39.04 10.93 15.61
CA ALA A 164 -39.91 12.00 15.09
C ALA A 164 -40.22 13.11 16.11
N GLY A 165 -40.01 12.86 17.41
CA GLY A 165 -40.47 13.72 18.50
C GLY A 165 -41.87 13.32 19.01
N THR A 166 -42.37 14.03 20.02
CA THR A 166 -43.71 13.82 20.59
C THR A 166 -44.83 14.48 19.77
N GLY A 167 -44.50 15.36 18.83
CA GLY A 167 -45.45 15.99 17.90
C GLY A 167 -45.94 15.06 16.79
N LYS A 168 -46.85 15.53 15.92
CA LYS A 168 -47.46 14.71 14.85
C LYS A 168 -46.67 14.73 13.52
N ASP A 169 -45.42 15.18 13.56
CA ASP A 169 -44.54 15.27 12.39
C ASP A 169 -44.13 13.90 11.84
N ILE A 170 -43.75 13.88 10.56
CA ILE A 170 -43.31 12.70 9.83
C ILE A 170 -41.81 12.84 9.51
N LYS A 171 -41.03 11.76 9.69
CA LYS A 171 -39.61 11.72 9.31
C LYS A 171 -39.26 10.46 8.52
N ASP A 172 -38.35 10.59 7.56
CA ASP A 172 -37.85 9.48 6.73
C ASP A 172 -36.70 8.70 7.40
N SER A 173 -36.73 8.57 8.73
CA SER A 173 -35.77 7.81 9.53
C SER A 173 -36.42 6.48 9.92
N PRO A 174 -36.12 5.36 9.23
CA PRO A 174 -36.87 4.12 9.40
C PRO A 174 -36.59 3.42 10.73
N ILE A 175 -37.57 2.65 11.20
CA ILE A 175 -37.42 1.63 12.26
C ILE A 175 -37.31 0.27 11.56
N SER A 176 -36.32 -0.56 11.92
CA SER A 176 -36.17 -1.93 11.45
C SER A 176 -36.68 -2.89 12.52
N MET A 177 -37.60 -3.79 12.17
CA MET A 177 -38.15 -4.79 13.10
C MET A 177 -38.13 -6.18 12.46
N THR A 178 -37.47 -7.12 13.13
CA THR A 178 -37.36 -8.52 12.70
C THR A 178 -38.23 -9.39 13.59
N VAL A 179 -39.13 -10.18 12.98
CA VAL A 179 -40.01 -11.15 13.65
C VAL A 179 -39.66 -12.55 13.15
N THR A 180 -39.10 -13.36 14.03
CA THR A 180 -38.71 -14.75 13.76
C THR A 180 -39.73 -15.69 14.41
N ARG A 181 -40.41 -16.52 13.63
CA ARG A 181 -41.50 -17.41 14.09
C ARG A 181 -41.68 -18.60 13.16
N SER A 182 -41.84 -19.81 13.71
CA SER A 182 -42.18 -21.00 12.90
C SER A 182 -43.49 -20.78 12.11
N GLY A 183 -43.44 -21.00 10.79
CA GLY A 183 -44.59 -20.83 9.89
C GLY A 183 -44.90 -19.39 9.47
N ALA A 184 -44.03 -18.41 9.79
CA ALA A 184 -44.08 -17.10 9.16
C ALA A 184 -43.55 -17.17 7.71
N PRO A 185 -44.06 -16.35 6.78
CA PRO A 185 -43.49 -16.25 5.44
C PRO A 185 -42.16 -15.48 5.48
N ASP A 186 -41.22 -15.85 4.62
CA ASP A 186 -39.94 -15.15 4.50
C ASP A 186 -40.13 -13.90 3.60
N LEU A 187 -40.29 -12.73 4.23
CA LEU A 187 -40.69 -11.47 3.57
C LEU A 187 -40.05 -10.24 4.21
N THR A 188 -39.73 -9.23 3.40
CA THR A 188 -39.30 -7.91 3.88
C THR A 188 -40.16 -6.80 3.29
N LEU A 189 -40.93 -6.13 4.17
CA LEU A 189 -42.00 -5.19 3.86
C LEU A 189 -41.68 -3.81 4.47
N VAL A 190 -42.04 -2.73 3.78
CA VAL A 190 -41.94 -1.36 4.29
C VAL A 190 -43.36 -0.79 4.46
N ASP A 191 -43.79 -0.57 5.70
CA ASP A 191 -45.03 0.18 6.00
C ASP A 191 -44.76 1.68 5.95
N LEU A 192 -45.66 2.41 5.29
CA LEU A 192 -45.58 3.84 5.12
C LEU A 192 -46.82 4.55 5.70
N PRO A 193 -46.71 5.84 6.08
CA PRO A 193 -47.84 6.63 6.56
C PRO A 193 -49.05 6.53 5.63
N GLY A 194 -50.24 6.40 6.22
CA GLY A 194 -51.49 6.37 5.46
C GLY A 194 -51.83 7.72 4.85
N ILE A 195 -52.30 7.71 3.61
CA ILE A 195 -52.60 8.92 2.85
C ILE A 195 -53.83 9.63 3.46
N THR A 196 -53.69 10.92 3.77
CA THR A 196 -54.74 11.78 4.35
C THR A 196 -54.90 13.05 3.53
N ARG A 197 -56.14 13.43 3.17
CA ARG A 197 -56.41 14.69 2.43
C ARG A 197 -56.74 15.88 3.33
N VAL A 198 -57.04 15.64 4.61
CA VAL A 198 -57.41 16.67 5.59
C VAL A 198 -56.57 16.45 6.85
N PRO A 199 -55.78 17.43 7.31
CA PRO A 199 -55.05 17.32 8.58
C PRO A 199 -56.01 17.28 9.77
N ILE A 200 -55.76 16.38 10.72
CA ILE A 200 -56.60 16.18 11.92
C ILE A 200 -55.79 16.53 13.17
N GLU A 201 -56.12 17.69 13.79
CA GLU A 201 -55.57 18.23 15.05
C GLU A 201 -54.03 18.33 15.10
N ASP A 202 -53.44 19.51 15.30
CA ASP A 202 -51.98 19.70 15.49
C ASP A 202 -51.06 19.05 14.41
N GLN A 203 -51.60 18.67 13.26
CA GLN A 203 -50.85 18.19 12.11
C GLN A 203 -50.44 19.38 11.21
N PRO A 204 -49.24 19.37 10.62
CA PRO A 204 -48.83 20.40 9.68
C PRO A 204 -49.76 20.45 8.45
N ARG A 205 -49.97 21.64 7.88
CA ARG A 205 -50.95 21.85 6.80
C ARG A 205 -50.58 21.13 5.50
N ASP A 206 -49.29 20.88 5.31
CA ASP A 206 -48.67 20.19 4.17
C ASP A 206 -48.50 18.67 4.40
N ILE A 207 -49.15 18.08 5.42
CA ILE A 207 -49.04 16.64 5.73
C ILE A 207 -49.32 15.73 4.52
N TYR A 208 -50.25 16.09 3.64
CA TYR A 208 -50.51 15.35 2.39
C TYR A 208 -49.31 15.36 1.44
N GLU A 209 -48.64 16.50 1.28
CA GLU A 209 -47.45 16.65 0.44
C GLU A 209 -46.26 15.89 1.05
N GLN A 210 -46.07 15.96 2.36
CA GLN A 210 -45.02 15.20 3.07
C GLN A 210 -45.21 13.69 2.91
N VAL A 211 -46.43 13.18 3.15
CA VAL A 211 -46.76 11.75 2.99
C VAL A 211 -46.60 11.31 1.54
N THR A 212 -47.11 12.09 0.58
CA THR A 212 -47.01 11.77 -0.85
C THR A 212 -45.55 11.77 -1.34
N LYS A 213 -44.75 12.75 -0.88
CA LYS A 213 -43.31 12.82 -1.19
C LYS A 213 -42.54 11.64 -0.62
N MET A 214 -42.82 11.25 0.63
CA MET A 214 -42.26 10.04 1.24
C MET A 214 -42.66 8.79 0.46
N ILE A 215 -43.94 8.61 0.15
CA ILE A 215 -44.41 7.45 -0.63
C ILE A 215 -43.70 7.36 -1.97
N ARG A 216 -43.62 8.47 -2.73
CA ARG A 216 -42.90 8.54 -4.02
C ARG A 216 -41.45 8.09 -3.89
N HIS A 217 -40.70 8.52 -2.87
CA HIS A 217 -39.30 8.08 -2.65
C HIS A 217 -39.12 6.55 -2.57
N TYR A 218 -40.11 5.82 -2.06
CA TYR A 218 -40.06 4.35 -1.98
C TYR A 218 -40.69 3.64 -3.19
N ILE A 219 -41.70 4.22 -3.86
CA ILE A 219 -42.36 3.58 -5.02
C ILE A 219 -41.77 3.96 -6.38
N GLU A 220 -41.00 5.05 -6.50
CA GLU A 220 -40.37 5.50 -7.75
C GLU A 220 -39.22 4.58 -8.25
N PRO A 221 -38.39 3.95 -7.40
CA PRO A 221 -37.46 2.90 -7.84
C PRO A 221 -38.16 1.76 -8.58
N GLU A 222 -37.74 1.46 -9.82
CA GLU A 222 -38.28 0.32 -10.58
C GLU A 222 -38.11 -1.01 -9.84
N GLU A 223 -37.05 -1.15 -9.04
CA GLU A 223 -36.78 -2.34 -8.24
C GLU A 223 -37.82 -2.61 -7.14
N SER A 224 -38.65 -1.64 -6.74
CA SER A 224 -39.65 -1.81 -5.67
C SER A 224 -40.98 -2.39 -6.17
N ILE A 225 -41.58 -3.24 -5.34
CA ILE A 225 -42.89 -3.87 -5.54
C ILE A 225 -43.92 -3.06 -4.74
N ILE A 226 -44.98 -2.61 -5.39
CA ILE A 226 -46.02 -1.77 -4.78
C ILE A 226 -47.15 -2.66 -4.29
N LEU A 227 -47.34 -2.74 -2.96
CA LEU A 227 -48.44 -3.46 -2.33
C LEU A 227 -49.55 -2.46 -1.97
N ASN A 228 -50.56 -2.37 -2.83
CA ASN A 228 -51.63 -1.39 -2.74
C ASN A 228 -52.82 -1.93 -1.94
N VAL A 229 -53.00 -1.45 -0.71
CA VAL A 229 -54.01 -1.93 0.23
C VAL A 229 -55.27 -1.07 0.17
N ILE A 230 -56.36 -1.66 -0.30
CA ILE A 230 -57.64 -1.02 -0.62
C ILE A 230 -58.76 -1.64 0.25
N SER A 231 -59.81 -0.88 0.53
CA SER A 231 -60.97 -1.33 1.31
C SER A 231 -62.15 -1.69 0.39
N ALA A 232 -62.70 -2.90 0.50
CA ALA A 232 -63.84 -3.38 -0.32
C ALA A 232 -65.10 -2.50 -0.27
N ALA A 233 -65.25 -1.71 0.81
CA ALA A 233 -66.35 -0.77 1.01
C ALA A 233 -66.17 0.60 0.30
N VAL A 234 -65.05 0.81 -0.41
CA VAL A 234 -64.74 2.06 -1.14
C VAL A 234 -64.63 1.73 -2.63
N ASP A 235 -64.98 2.68 -3.50
CA ASP A 235 -64.76 2.52 -4.94
C ASP A 235 -63.27 2.71 -5.29
N PHE A 236 -62.72 1.75 -6.02
CA PHE A 236 -61.29 1.66 -6.32
C PHE A 236 -60.81 2.85 -7.17
N SER A 237 -61.66 3.40 -8.03
CA SER A 237 -61.34 4.57 -8.86
C SER A 237 -61.00 5.82 -8.03
N THR A 238 -61.50 5.88 -6.79
CA THR A 238 -61.35 7.05 -5.90
C THR A 238 -60.12 6.97 -4.99
N CYS A 239 -59.45 5.82 -4.92
CA CYS A 239 -58.32 5.57 -4.03
C CYS A 239 -57.03 6.28 -4.49
N GLU A 240 -56.46 7.09 -3.61
CA GLU A 240 -55.27 7.88 -3.90
C GLU A 240 -54.04 6.98 -4.11
N SER A 241 -53.99 5.85 -3.40
CA SER A 241 -52.94 4.84 -3.58
C SER A 241 -52.93 4.20 -4.97
N ILE A 242 -54.08 3.99 -5.63
CA ILE A 242 -54.13 3.51 -7.02
C ILE A 242 -53.57 4.59 -7.95
N ARG A 243 -54.02 5.84 -7.79
CA ARG A 243 -53.56 6.98 -8.60
C ARG A 243 -52.03 7.14 -8.55
N MET A 244 -51.44 7.10 -7.35
CA MET A 244 -49.99 7.18 -7.19
C MET A 244 -49.24 5.95 -7.70
N SER A 245 -49.83 4.75 -7.64
CA SER A 245 -49.24 3.55 -8.24
C SER A 245 -49.15 3.71 -9.76
N GLN A 246 -50.24 4.15 -10.40
CA GLN A 246 -50.30 4.38 -11.86
C GLN A 246 -49.35 5.49 -12.35
N GLU A 247 -49.04 6.50 -11.52
CA GLU A 247 -48.05 7.54 -11.85
C GLU A 247 -46.65 6.94 -12.07
N VAL A 248 -46.26 5.89 -11.32
CA VAL A 248 -44.92 5.27 -11.34
C VAL A 248 -44.86 3.86 -11.94
N ASP A 249 -46.01 3.25 -12.21
CA ASP A 249 -46.19 1.91 -12.78
C ASP A 249 -47.45 1.87 -13.65
N LYS A 250 -47.33 2.38 -14.89
CA LYS A 250 -48.45 2.52 -15.83
C LYS A 250 -49.00 1.18 -16.34
N THR A 251 -48.16 0.16 -16.42
CA THR A 251 -48.53 -1.20 -16.87
C THR A 251 -48.95 -2.11 -15.72
N GLY A 252 -48.69 -1.71 -14.46
CA GLY A 252 -49.01 -2.49 -13.27
C GLY A 252 -48.06 -3.68 -13.05
N GLU A 253 -46.93 -3.74 -13.75
CA GLU A 253 -45.99 -4.88 -13.76
C GLU A 253 -45.38 -5.19 -12.39
N ARG A 254 -45.37 -4.21 -11.48
CA ARG A 254 -44.84 -4.33 -10.12
C ARG A 254 -45.85 -3.94 -9.04
N THR A 255 -47.12 -3.77 -9.40
CA THR A 255 -48.21 -3.40 -8.50
C THR A 255 -49.15 -4.58 -8.22
N LEU A 256 -49.31 -4.93 -6.95
CA LEU A 256 -50.25 -5.95 -6.43
C LEU A 256 -51.31 -5.28 -5.56
N ALA A 257 -52.60 -5.53 -5.82
CA ALA A 257 -53.69 -4.97 -5.02
C ALA A 257 -54.20 -5.95 -3.96
N VAL A 258 -54.31 -5.49 -2.71
CA VAL A 258 -54.87 -6.26 -1.59
C VAL A 258 -56.18 -5.61 -1.16
N VAL A 259 -57.29 -6.34 -1.33
CA VAL A 259 -58.63 -5.88 -0.98
C VAL A 259 -58.99 -6.40 0.41
N THR A 260 -59.12 -5.49 1.36
CA THR A 260 -59.44 -5.78 2.76
C THR A 260 -60.90 -5.48 3.08
N LYS A 261 -61.36 -5.88 4.28
CA LYS A 261 -62.74 -5.67 4.78
C LYS A 261 -63.83 -6.27 3.88
N VAL A 262 -63.51 -7.36 3.20
CA VAL A 262 -64.43 -8.08 2.29
C VAL A 262 -65.69 -8.59 3.00
N ASP A 263 -65.61 -8.79 4.32
CA ASP A 263 -66.73 -9.10 5.21
C ASP A 263 -67.81 -8.00 5.28
N ARG A 264 -67.47 -6.75 4.94
CA ARG A 264 -68.39 -5.60 5.00
C ARG A 264 -69.05 -5.26 3.66
N ALA A 265 -68.52 -5.77 2.55
CA ALA A 265 -68.92 -5.38 1.19
C ALA A 265 -68.60 -6.48 0.15
N ALA A 266 -69.12 -7.68 0.36
CA ALA A 266 -68.92 -8.82 -0.53
C ALA A 266 -69.70 -8.72 -1.86
N ASP A 267 -70.87 -8.08 -1.83
CA ASP A 267 -71.77 -8.00 -2.98
C ASP A 267 -71.18 -7.14 -4.11
N GLY A 268 -71.29 -7.62 -5.35
CA GLY A 268 -70.75 -6.95 -6.54
C GLY A 268 -69.23 -6.74 -6.54
N LEU A 269 -68.47 -7.38 -5.64
CA LEU A 269 -67.03 -7.17 -5.52
C LEU A 269 -66.24 -7.77 -6.69
N TYR A 270 -66.72 -8.88 -7.26
CA TYR A 270 -66.08 -9.56 -8.39
C TYR A 270 -66.03 -8.72 -9.67
N GLU A 271 -67.16 -8.09 -10.06
CA GLU A 271 -67.21 -7.22 -11.24
C GLU A 271 -66.31 -5.98 -11.06
N ARG A 272 -66.34 -5.33 -9.88
CA ARG A 272 -65.46 -4.20 -9.55
C ARG A 272 -63.96 -4.53 -9.68
N ILE A 273 -63.56 -5.75 -9.31
CA ILE A 273 -62.17 -6.23 -9.49
C ILE A 273 -61.85 -6.46 -10.97
N LYS A 274 -62.78 -7.02 -11.74
CA LYS A 274 -62.62 -7.31 -13.17
C LYS A 274 -62.50 -6.03 -14.02
N GLU A 275 -63.26 -4.99 -13.68
CA GLU A 275 -63.15 -3.65 -14.30
C GLU A 275 -61.79 -2.98 -14.02
N ASN A 276 -61.30 -3.09 -12.79
CA ASN A 276 -60.04 -2.46 -12.36
C ASN A 276 -58.78 -3.32 -12.62
N ALA A 277 -58.93 -4.49 -13.25
CA ALA A 277 -57.85 -5.45 -13.51
C ALA A 277 -56.70 -4.89 -14.36
N VAL A 278 -56.98 -3.91 -15.22
CA VAL A 278 -56.03 -3.32 -16.18
C VAL A 278 -54.89 -2.54 -15.49
N HIS A 279 -55.10 -2.08 -14.27
CA HIS A 279 -54.16 -1.20 -13.56
C HIS A 279 -53.28 -1.92 -12.52
N VAL A 280 -53.37 -3.25 -12.45
CA VAL A 280 -52.73 -4.07 -11.41
C VAL A 280 -52.26 -5.38 -12.04
N GLY A 281 -51.10 -5.34 -12.72
CA GLY A 281 -50.57 -6.44 -13.52
C GLY A 281 -50.20 -7.69 -12.71
N LEU A 282 -49.84 -7.55 -11.43
CA LEU A 282 -49.68 -8.68 -10.52
C LEU A 282 -51.03 -9.24 -10.00
N GLY A 283 -52.13 -8.56 -10.29
CA GLY A 283 -53.50 -8.94 -9.95
C GLY A 283 -53.92 -8.55 -8.53
N PHE A 284 -55.06 -9.10 -8.11
CA PHE A 284 -55.70 -8.83 -6.83
C PHE A 284 -55.53 -10.00 -5.84
N VAL A 285 -55.59 -9.72 -4.54
CA VAL A 285 -55.79 -10.72 -3.48
C VAL A 285 -56.81 -10.20 -2.49
N LEU A 286 -57.81 -11.02 -2.14
CA LEU A 286 -58.86 -10.66 -1.19
C LEU A 286 -58.52 -11.23 0.19
N VAL A 287 -58.55 -10.40 1.23
CA VAL A 287 -58.23 -10.81 2.60
C VAL A 287 -59.28 -10.35 3.61
N ARG A 288 -59.60 -11.23 4.55
CA ARG A 288 -60.40 -10.92 5.74
C ARG A 288 -59.48 -10.85 6.96
N ASN A 289 -59.08 -9.62 7.28
CA ASN A 289 -58.26 -9.34 8.46
C ASN A 289 -58.99 -9.63 9.78
N ARG A 290 -58.22 -9.81 10.85
CA ARG A 290 -58.72 -10.02 12.23
C ARG A 290 -59.65 -8.89 12.70
N THR A 291 -60.81 -9.27 13.23
CA THR A 291 -61.80 -8.39 13.88
C THR A 291 -61.78 -8.52 15.41
N GLU A 292 -62.46 -7.63 16.12
CA GLU A 292 -62.64 -7.71 17.58
C GLU A 292 -63.38 -8.99 18.04
N THR A 293 -64.08 -9.68 17.13
CA THR A 293 -64.78 -10.95 17.42
C THR A 293 -63.88 -12.19 17.31
N ASP A 294 -62.60 -12.01 16.96
CA ASP A 294 -61.65 -13.09 16.67
C ASP A 294 -60.63 -13.30 17.80
N ARG A 295 -60.69 -14.49 18.42
CA ARG A 295 -59.99 -14.80 19.66
C ARG A 295 -58.48 -14.92 19.48
N SER A 296 -58.03 -15.39 18.31
CA SER A 296 -56.62 -15.53 17.95
C SER A 296 -56.42 -15.35 16.44
N TYR A 297 -55.17 -15.20 15.99
CA TYR A 297 -54.86 -15.17 14.56
C TYR A 297 -55.20 -16.49 13.84
N GLU A 298 -55.13 -17.63 14.53
CA GLU A 298 -55.54 -18.94 13.98
C GLU A 298 -57.07 -19.04 13.85
N ASP A 299 -57.82 -18.49 14.81
CA ASP A 299 -59.29 -18.36 14.74
C ASP A 299 -59.71 -17.45 13.57
N ALA A 300 -59.00 -16.34 13.37
CA ALA A 300 -59.21 -15.45 12.22
C ALA A 300 -58.97 -16.15 10.87
N ARG A 301 -57.87 -16.91 10.70
CA ARG A 301 -57.61 -17.68 9.47
C ARG A 301 -58.71 -18.71 9.17
N ARG A 302 -59.15 -19.48 10.18
CA ARG A 302 -60.23 -20.47 9.99
C ARG A 302 -61.56 -19.80 9.58
N LYS A 303 -61.86 -18.65 10.16
CA LYS A 303 -63.07 -17.86 9.84
C LYS A 303 -62.95 -17.12 8.49
N GLU A 304 -61.75 -16.82 8.01
CA GLU A 304 -61.49 -16.33 6.65
C GLU A 304 -61.78 -17.41 5.62
N GLU A 305 -61.26 -18.62 5.82
CA GLU A 305 -61.49 -19.79 4.96
C GLU A 305 -63.00 -20.10 4.83
N LEU A 306 -63.70 -20.26 5.97
CA LEU A 306 -65.16 -20.46 6.01
C LEU A 306 -65.96 -19.33 5.33
N PHE A 307 -65.45 -18.09 5.35
CA PHE A 307 -66.09 -16.97 4.66
C PHE A 307 -65.95 -17.09 3.13
N PHE A 308 -64.79 -17.47 2.63
CA PHE A 308 -64.56 -17.67 1.19
C PHE A 308 -65.19 -18.97 0.66
N GLU A 309 -65.38 -19.99 1.50
CA GLU A 309 -66.18 -21.18 1.15
C GLU A 309 -67.67 -20.85 0.95
N LYS A 310 -68.23 -20.02 1.83
CA LYS A 310 -69.66 -19.68 1.84
C LYS A 310 -70.09 -18.74 0.71
N ASN A 311 -69.20 -17.86 0.23
CA ASN A 311 -69.51 -16.84 -0.77
C ASN A 311 -69.26 -17.33 -2.20
N SER A 312 -70.28 -17.96 -2.81
CA SER A 312 -70.22 -18.48 -4.19
C SER A 312 -69.91 -17.43 -5.25
N SER A 313 -70.24 -16.15 -5.01
CA SER A 313 -69.92 -15.01 -5.89
C SER A 313 -68.41 -14.77 -6.07
N LEU A 314 -67.56 -15.32 -5.19
CA LEU A 314 -66.10 -15.21 -5.24
C LEU A 314 -65.41 -16.50 -5.75
N ALA A 315 -66.17 -17.54 -6.08
CA ALA A 315 -65.63 -18.83 -6.55
C ALA A 315 -64.65 -18.72 -7.74
N PRO A 316 -64.86 -17.85 -8.76
CA PRO A 316 -63.91 -17.71 -9.88
C PRO A 316 -62.55 -17.10 -9.50
N LEU A 317 -62.41 -16.53 -8.29
CA LEU A 317 -61.14 -16.05 -7.73
C LEU A 317 -60.48 -17.12 -6.85
N ARG A 318 -61.27 -18.05 -6.29
CA ARG A 318 -60.77 -19.21 -5.54
C ARG A 318 -59.97 -20.15 -6.43
N GLU A 319 -60.48 -20.45 -7.63
CA GLU A 319 -59.80 -21.27 -8.65
C GLU A 319 -58.47 -20.66 -9.14
N LYS A 320 -58.29 -19.35 -8.94
CA LYS A 320 -57.07 -18.61 -9.29
C LYS A 320 -56.09 -18.44 -8.11
N GLY A 321 -56.39 -18.98 -6.94
CA GLY A 321 -55.57 -18.79 -5.73
C GLY A 321 -55.48 -17.33 -5.26
N MET A 322 -56.55 -16.54 -5.44
CA MET A 322 -56.55 -15.09 -5.14
C MET A 322 -57.28 -14.73 -3.84
N LEU A 323 -57.56 -15.71 -2.97
CA LEU A 323 -58.34 -15.55 -1.74
C LEU A 323 -57.53 -15.98 -0.52
N GLY A 324 -57.52 -15.16 0.53
CA GLY A 324 -56.97 -15.47 1.84
C GLY A 324 -55.58 -14.91 2.12
N VAL A 325 -55.26 -14.73 3.40
CA VAL A 325 -53.94 -14.25 3.88
C VAL A 325 -52.82 -15.24 3.54
N ALA A 326 -53.12 -16.55 3.50
CA ALA A 326 -52.15 -17.57 3.10
C ALA A 326 -51.72 -17.41 1.63
N ALA A 327 -52.68 -17.21 0.72
CA ALA A 327 -52.40 -16.95 -0.69
C ALA A 327 -51.66 -15.62 -0.90
N LEU A 328 -51.97 -14.60 -0.10
CA LEU A 328 -51.21 -13.34 -0.11
C LEU A 328 -49.74 -13.57 0.25
N ALA A 329 -49.48 -14.32 1.32
CA ALA A 329 -48.13 -14.61 1.79
C ALA A 329 -47.29 -15.36 0.74
N GLU A 330 -47.83 -16.46 0.19
CA GLU A 330 -47.17 -17.25 -0.86
C GLU A 330 -46.87 -16.43 -2.12
N LYS A 331 -47.87 -15.64 -2.57
CA LYS A 331 -47.74 -14.81 -3.77
C LYS A 331 -46.73 -13.68 -3.58
N LEU A 332 -46.69 -13.03 -2.41
CA LEU A 332 -45.66 -12.03 -2.08
C LEU A 332 -44.26 -12.63 -2.06
N THR A 333 -44.08 -13.82 -1.46
CA THR A 333 -42.76 -14.49 -1.39
C THR A 333 -42.27 -14.86 -2.78
N THR A 334 -43.16 -15.33 -3.65
CA THR A 334 -42.89 -15.64 -5.06
C THR A 334 -42.46 -14.39 -5.84
N ILE A 335 -43.25 -13.31 -5.79
CA ILE A 335 -42.96 -12.06 -6.49
C ILE A 335 -41.66 -11.43 -5.98
N GLN A 336 -41.41 -11.45 -4.66
CA GLN A 336 -40.17 -10.93 -4.08
C GLN A 336 -38.96 -11.76 -4.54
N GLY A 337 -39.03 -13.09 -4.47
CA GLY A 337 -37.97 -13.99 -4.91
C GLY A 337 -37.60 -13.78 -6.39
N GLU A 338 -38.59 -13.69 -7.27
CA GLU A 338 -38.37 -13.41 -8.70
C GLU A 338 -37.78 -12.01 -8.96
N ARG A 339 -38.25 -10.97 -8.26
CA ARG A 339 -37.74 -9.61 -8.45
C ARG A 339 -36.30 -9.50 -7.95
N VAL A 340 -36.00 -10.11 -6.81
CA VAL A 340 -34.65 -10.25 -6.26
C VAL A 340 -33.74 -10.96 -7.25
N ALA A 341 -34.14 -12.13 -7.76
CA ALA A 341 -33.37 -12.88 -8.75
C ALA A 341 -33.11 -12.10 -10.06
N ARG A 342 -34.10 -11.35 -10.56
CA ARG A 342 -33.94 -10.48 -11.74
C ARG A 342 -33.03 -9.27 -11.49
N SER A 343 -33.04 -8.70 -10.28
CA SER A 343 -32.21 -7.54 -9.92
C SER A 343 -30.76 -7.90 -9.54
N LEU A 344 -30.52 -9.11 -9.06
CA LEU A 344 -29.21 -9.51 -8.52
C LEU A 344 -28.03 -9.35 -9.49
N PRO A 345 -28.13 -9.69 -10.79
CA PRO A 345 -27.04 -9.49 -11.75
C PRO A 345 -26.64 -8.02 -11.91
N LYS A 346 -27.63 -7.11 -11.93
CA LYS A 346 -27.42 -5.65 -11.98
C LYS A 346 -26.73 -5.16 -10.71
N ILE A 347 -27.20 -5.59 -9.53
CA ILE A 347 -26.57 -5.27 -8.24
C ILE A 347 -25.12 -5.78 -8.19
N ARG A 348 -24.86 -7.00 -8.67
CA ARG A 348 -23.50 -7.59 -8.75
C ARG A 348 -22.56 -6.77 -9.63
N GLN A 349 -23.05 -6.31 -10.78
CA GLN A 349 -22.30 -5.43 -11.68
C GLN A 349 -22.00 -4.08 -11.02
N GLN A 350 -23.02 -3.40 -10.49
CA GLN A 350 -22.86 -2.09 -9.85
C GLN A 350 -21.90 -2.12 -8.65
N LEU A 351 -21.97 -3.17 -7.82
CA LEU A 351 -21.03 -3.41 -6.73
C LEU A 351 -19.58 -3.54 -7.23
N GLY A 352 -19.35 -4.30 -8.31
CA GLY A 352 -18.03 -4.49 -8.90
C GLY A 352 -17.46 -3.22 -9.54
N GLU A 353 -18.29 -2.47 -10.27
CA GLU A 353 -17.92 -1.21 -10.91
C GLU A 353 -17.56 -0.13 -9.87
N LEU A 354 -18.41 0.06 -8.85
CA LEU A 354 -18.14 1.01 -7.76
C LEU A 354 -16.92 0.61 -6.94
N LEU A 355 -16.72 -0.69 -6.67
CA LEU A 355 -15.52 -1.17 -5.98
C LEU A 355 -14.25 -0.88 -6.79
N ALA A 356 -14.28 -1.06 -8.11
CA ALA A 356 -13.16 -0.75 -8.99
C ALA A 356 -12.88 0.77 -9.04
N GLU A 357 -13.93 1.60 -9.19
CA GLU A 357 -13.82 3.07 -9.18
C GLU A 357 -13.20 3.56 -7.86
N ARG A 358 -13.78 3.19 -6.71
CA ARG A 358 -13.31 3.64 -5.39
C ARG A 358 -11.91 3.14 -5.08
N THR A 359 -11.57 1.91 -5.47
CA THR A 359 -10.20 1.36 -5.30
C THR A 359 -9.19 2.09 -6.19
N GLY A 360 -9.56 2.42 -7.43
CA GLY A 360 -8.73 3.22 -8.33
C GLY A 360 -8.53 4.66 -7.84
N GLU A 361 -9.57 5.27 -7.25
CA GLU A 361 -9.47 6.58 -6.62
C GLU A 361 -8.54 6.55 -5.40
N LEU A 362 -8.67 5.55 -4.53
CA LEU A 362 -7.80 5.36 -3.36
C LEU A 362 -6.33 5.14 -3.76
N ALA A 363 -6.07 4.48 -4.90
CA ALA A 363 -4.72 4.25 -5.42
C ALA A 363 -4.03 5.52 -5.96
N ARG A 364 -4.81 6.56 -6.33
CA ARG A 364 -4.28 7.87 -6.76
C ARG A 364 -3.99 8.81 -5.60
N LEU A 365 -4.62 8.59 -4.45
CA LEU A 365 -4.32 9.37 -3.25
C LEU A 365 -2.97 8.92 -2.66
N PRO A 366 -2.27 9.83 -1.94
CA PRO A 366 -1.10 9.46 -1.16
C PRO A 366 -1.44 8.33 -0.18
N ARG A 367 -0.45 7.57 0.26
CA ARG A 367 -0.65 6.59 1.34
C ARG A 367 -0.54 7.29 2.69
N GLY A 368 -1.51 7.05 3.56
CA GLY A 368 -1.47 7.57 4.93
C GLY A 368 -0.28 6.97 5.65
N ILE A 369 0.61 7.84 6.13
CA ILE A 369 1.85 7.48 6.82
C ILE A 369 1.49 6.92 8.19
N SER A 370 1.98 5.73 8.50
CA SER A 370 1.65 5.02 9.75
C SER A 370 2.87 4.77 10.65
N SER A 371 4.08 5.09 10.17
CA SER A 371 5.34 4.95 10.90
C SER A 371 6.39 5.97 10.46
N GLU A 372 7.35 6.26 11.33
CA GLU A 372 8.49 7.15 11.05
C GLU A 372 9.34 6.63 9.87
N ALA A 373 9.50 5.31 9.73
CA ALA A 373 10.23 4.70 8.62
C ALA A 373 9.53 4.92 7.26
N GLU A 374 8.18 4.87 7.23
CA GLU A 374 7.41 5.27 6.05
C GLU A 374 7.52 6.78 5.78
N ALA A 375 7.50 7.61 6.83
CA ALA A 375 7.66 9.06 6.73
C ALA A 375 9.02 9.43 6.10
N GLY A 376 10.11 8.86 6.61
CA GLY A 376 11.46 9.08 6.09
C GLY A 376 11.67 8.52 4.69
N SER A 377 11.17 7.30 4.40
CA SER A 377 11.24 6.72 3.05
C SER A 377 10.43 7.54 2.04
N LEU A 378 9.29 8.11 2.44
CA LEU A 378 8.50 8.97 1.57
C LEU A 378 9.17 10.33 1.39
N LEU A 379 9.66 10.97 2.46
CA LEU A 379 10.43 12.20 2.39
C LEU A 379 11.61 12.07 1.40
N PHE A 380 12.38 10.99 1.48
CA PHE A 380 13.48 10.73 0.55
C PHE A 380 12.99 10.60 -0.91
N SER A 381 11.84 9.96 -1.13
CA SER A 381 11.21 9.85 -2.46
C SER A 381 10.74 11.20 -3.00
N LEU A 382 10.12 12.04 -2.15
CA LEU A 382 9.66 13.38 -2.51
C LEU A 382 10.85 14.32 -2.83
N VAL A 383 11.92 14.26 -2.03
CA VAL A 383 13.18 14.99 -2.28
C VAL A 383 13.83 14.51 -3.59
N SER A 384 13.89 13.20 -3.82
CA SER A 384 14.40 12.63 -5.07
C SER A 384 13.59 13.09 -6.30
N SER A 385 12.26 13.11 -6.19
CA SER A 385 11.35 13.61 -7.23
C SER A 385 11.57 15.10 -7.52
N LYS A 386 11.68 15.94 -6.48
CA LYS A 386 12.05 17.36 -6.61
C LYS A 386 13.38 17.52 -7.36
N THR A 387 14.38 16.73 -7.00
CA THR A 387 15.72 16.79 -7.60
C THR A 387 15.73 16.26 -9.04
N GLU A 388 14.90 15.28 -9.40
CA GLU A 388 14.69 14.87 -10.80
C GLU A 388 14.07 16.01 -11.64
N ILE A 389 13.04 16.68 -11.12
CA ILE A 389 12.42 17.85 -11.77
C ILE A 389 13.46 18.96 -11.99
N LEU A 390 14.26 19.28 -10.97
CA LEU A 390 15.33 20.29 -11.09
C LEU A 390 16.43 19.89 -12.08
N GLN A 391 16.87 18.62 -12.09
CA GLN A 391 17.83 18.13 -13.08
C GLN A 391 17.29 18.26 -14.51
N ARG A 392 16.00 17.95 -14.70
CA ARG A 392 15.32 18.11 -16.00
C ARG A 392 15.35 19.57 -16.47
N LEU A 393 14.91 20.49 -15.61
CA LEU A 393 14.80 21.92 -15.93
C LEU A 393 16.15 22.63 -16.09
N MET A 394 17.12 22.32 -15.21
CA MET A 394 18.39 23.05 -15.08
C MET A 394 19.56 22.44 -15.88
N ILE A 395 19.53 21.13 -16.16
CA ILE A 395 20.64 20.41 -16.82
C ILE A 395 20.21 19.82 -18.16
N GLN A 396 19.13 19.04 -18.19
CA GLN A 396 18.77 18.24 -19.37
C GLN A 396 18.08 19.07 -20.46
N GLY A 397 17.27 20.05 -20.07
CA GLY A 397 16.52 20.90 -21.00
C GLY A 397 15.28 20.23 -21.63
N ASP A 398 14.75 19.18 -21.02
CA ASP A 398 13.44 18.62 -21.38
C ASP A 398 12.34 19.43 -20.68
N TYR A 399 11.47 20.07 -21.46
CA TYR A 399 10.48 21.05 -21.00
C TYR A 399 9.07 20.63 -21.46
N ARG A 400 8.49 19.61 -20.83
CA ARG A 400 7.23 18.98 -21.24
C ARG A 400 6.04 19.71 -20.66
N GLU A 401 5.36 20.47 -21.50
CA GLU A 401 4.11 21.22 -21.16
C GLU A 401 4.27 22.26 -20.04
N GLU A 402 5.46 22.41 -19.44
CA GLU A 402 5.77 23.38 -18.40
C GLU A 402 5.86 24.82 -18.96
N ASN A 403 5.73 25.82 -18.09
CA ASN A 403 5.70 27.23 -18.50
C ASN A 403 7.07 27.69 -19.04
N LYS A 404 7.07 28.39 -20.20
CA LYS A 404 8.26 28.95 -20.87
C LYS A 404 9.09 29.94 -20.02
N SER A 405 8.53 30.41 -18.90
CA SER A 405 9.24 31.18 -17.88
C SER A 405 10.24 30.33 -17.08
N LEU A 406 10.01 29.03 -16.92
CA LEU A 406 10.79 28.10 -16.09
C LEU A 406 11.96 27.44 -16.84
N HIS A 407 12.19 27.79 -18.12
CA HIS A 407 13.25 27.22 -18.95
C HIS A 407 14.64 27.72 -18.52
N PHE A 408 15.17 27.15 -17.42
CA PHE A 408 16.35 27.65 -16.71
C PHE A 408 17.54 27.96 -17.62
N ALA A 409 17.95 27.01 -18.48
CA ALA A 409 19.10 27.20 -19.36
C ALA A 409 18.93 28.39 -20.32
N ALA A 410 17.74 28.57 -20.91
CA ALA A 410 17.46 29.66 -21.85
C ALA A 410 17.35 31.03 -21.16
N ARG A 411 16.79 31.07 -19.95
CA ARG A 411 16.63 32.33 -19.19
C ARG A 411 17.93 32.80 -18.57
N ILE A 412 18.71 31.89 -17.99
CA ILE A 412 20.07 32.18 -17.54
C ILE A 412 20.91 32.70 -18.71
N TYR A 413 20.90 32.03 -19.87
CA TYR A 413 21.62 32.53 -21.05
C TYR A 413 21.24 33.98 -21.40
N SER A 414 19.94 34.31 -21.43
CA SER A 414 19.48 35.68 -21.70
C SER A 414 19.91 36.70 -20.64
N MET A 415 19.98 36.32 -19.37
CA MET A 415 20.47 37.20 -18.29
C MET A 415 21.97 37.43 -18.41
N LEU A 416 22.73 36.40 -18.76
CA LEU A 416 24.18 36.46 -18.94
C LEU A 416 24.59 37.27 -20.18
N SER A 417 23.87 37.14 -21.30
CA SER A 417 24.08 37.98 -22.48
C SER A 417 23.87 39.46 -22.15
N ARG A 418 22.81 39.78 -21.41
CA ARG A 418 22.54 41.14 -20.95
C ARG A 418 23.61 41.65 -19.98
N PHE A 419 24.15 40.80 -19.11
CA PHE A 419 25.27 41.16 -18.24
C PHE A 419 26.53 41.52 -19.04
N ASP A 420 26.86 40.77 -20.10
CA ASP A 420 27.98 41.08 -20.99
C ASP A 420 27.77 42.43 -21.72
N GLU A 421 26.55 42.68 -22.22
CA GLU A 421 26.18 43.98 -22.81
C GLU A 421 26.31 45.14 -21.80
N GLU A 422 25.78 44.99 -20.58
CA GLU A 422 25.87 46.02 -19.53
C GLU A 422 27.32 46.25 -19.07
N LEU A 423 28.15 45.20 -18.98
CA LEU A 423 29.58 45.30 -18.67
C LEU A 423 30.37 46.02 -19.77
N SER A 424 30.04 45.75 -21.04
CA SER A 424 30.66 46.40 -22.20
C SER A 424 30.32 47.89 -22.25
N ASN A 425 29.05 48.25 -22.01
CA ASN A 425 28.55 49.63 -22.02
C ASN A 425 29.09 50.51 -20.88
N VAL A 426 29.61 49.91 -19.81
CA VAL A 426 30.21 50.63 -18.67
C VAL A 426 31.69 51.00 -18.89
N ALA A 427 32.32 50.44 -19.92
CA ALA A 427 33.67 50.78 -20.33
C ALA A 427 33.78 52.24 -20.79
N SER A 428 34.90 52.91 -20.48
CA SER A 428 35.18 54.23 -21.06
C SER A 428 35.45 54.15 -22.56
N ASP A 429 35.16 55.22 -23.31
CA ASP A 429 35.72 55.40 -24.64
C ASP A 429 37.21 55.72 -24.56
N PHE A 430 38.03 54.67 -24.44
CA PHE A 430 39.49 54.74 -24.44
C PHE A 430 40.09 55.32 -25.72
N ALA A 431 39.33 55.41 -26.84
CA ALA A 431 39.80 55.96 -28.11
C ALA A 431 39.55 57.48 -28.23
N SER A 432 38.60 58.03 -27.45
CA SER A 432 38.26 59.46 -27.44
C SER A 432 39.43 60.39 -27.13
N ALA A 433 39.32 61.63 -27.62
CA ALA A 433 40.21 62.73 -27.26
C ALA A 433 40.01 63.18 -25.79
N ASP A 434 38.79 63.06 -25.26
CA ASP A 434 38.48 63.43 -23.87
C ASP A 434 39.11 62.46 -22.86
N TYR A 435 39.11 61.14 -23.15
CA TYR A 435 39.85 60.18 -22.35
C TYR A 435 41.36 60.41 -22.43
N ARG A 436 41.90 60.82 -23.59
CA ARG A 436 43.31 61.23 -23.72
C ARG A 436 43.64 62.42 -22.83
N LYS A 437 42.75 63.42 -22.75
CA LYS A 437 42.90 64.55 -21.83
C LYS A 437 42.91 64.08 -20.37
N ARG A 438 41.98 63.20 -19.97
CA ARG A 438 41.97 62.61 -18.62
C ARG A 438 43.27 61.87 -18.29
N VAL A 439 43.84 61.12 -19.23
CA VAL A 439 45.14 60.46 -19.05
C VAL A 439 46.25 61.49 -18.81
N LEU A 440 46.29 62.58 -19.58
CA LEU A 440 47.26 63.67 -19.40
C LEU A 440 47.11 64.35 -18.03
N ASP A 441 45.88 64.65 -17.59
CA ASP A 441 45.61 65.24 -16.26
C ASP A 441 46.17 64.36 -15.13
N VAL A 442 45.99 63.03 -15.24
CA VAL A 442 46.50 62.06 -14.24
C VAL A 442 48.03 61.88 -14.33
N MET A 443 48.61 61.96 -15.53
CA MET A 443 50.06 61.96 -15.72
C MET A 443 50.71 63.23 -15.14
N GLU A 444 50.10 64.40 -15.31
CA GLU A 444 50.56 65.66 -14.72
C GLU A 444 50.58 65.59 -13.18
N CYS A 445 49.53 65.04 -12.58
CA CYS A 445 49.47 64.75 -11.14
C CYS A 445 50.60 63.82 -10.63
N ALA A 446 51.22 63.04 -11.53
CA ALA A 446 52.24 62.05 -11.20
C ALA A 446 53.67 62.42 -11.65
N ARG A 447 53.89 63.60 -12.26
CA ARG A 447 55.18 64.04 -12.81
C ARG A 447 56.35 64.01 -11.81
N GLY A 448 56.09 64.05 -10.50
CA GLY A 448 57.12 63.94 -9.45
C GLY A 448 57.51 62.51 -9.04
N VAL A 449 56.82 61.48 -9.53
CA VAL A 449 56.99 60.07 -9.12
C VAL A 449 57.75 59.23 -10.15
N CYS A 450 57.86 59.70 -11.40
CA CYS A 450 58.45 58.95 -12.51
C CYS A 450 59.34 59.85 -13.40
N LEU A 451 60.32 59.24 -14.06
CA LEU A 451 61.18 59.94 -15.03
C LEU A 451 60.38 60.34 -16.29
N PRO A 452 60.65 61.51 -16.90
CA PRO A 452 60.04 61.91 -18.15
C PRO A 452 60.21 60.86 -19.26
N ASN A 453 59.20 60.74 -20.13
CA ASN A 453 59.12 59.80 -21.26
C ASN A 453 59.03 58.30 -20.93
N PHE A 454 58.94 57.90 -19.65
CA PHE A 454 58.68 56.50 -19.25
C PHE A 454 57.21 56.27 -18.88
N MET A 455 56.72 55.05 -19.13
CA MET A 455 55.39 54.61 -18.74
C MET A 455 55.27 54.47 -17.21
N SER A 456 54.43 55.29 -16.59
CA SER A 456 54.23 55.29 -15.14
C SER A 456 53.25 54.18 -14.70
N ASN A 457 53.77 53.14 -14.02
CA ASN A 457 52.92 52.10 -13.43
C ASN A 457 51.92 52.64 -12.38
N PRO A 458 52.27 53.59 -11.48
CA PRO A 458 51.27 54.21 -10.59
C PRO A 458 50.11 54.91 -11.32
N VAL A 459 50.36 55.57 -12.45
CA VAL A 459 49.31 56.17 -13.30
C VAL A 459 48.43 55.08 -13.91
N PHE A 460 49.04 54.03 -14.46
CA PHE A 460 48.32 52.89 -15.03
C PHE A 460 47.41 52.22 -13.99
N GLN A 461 47.96 51.90 -12.81
CA GLN A 461 47.21 51.33 -11.69
C GLN A 461 46.04 52.22 -11.27
N ARG A 462 46.25 53.53 -11.14
CA ARG A 462 45.15 54.46 -10.80
C ARG A 462 44.03 54.40 -11.83
N LEU A 463 44.36 54.45 -13.13
CA LEU A 463 43.37 54.42 -14.20
C LEU A 463 42.65 53.07 -14.26
N VAL A 464 43.34 51.94 -14.03
CA VAL A 464 42.70 50.63 -13.88
C VAL A 464 41.71 50.60 -12.70
N ARG A 465 42.06 51.16 -11.54
CA ARG A 465 41.11 51.28 -10.41
C ARG A 465 39.89 52.13 -10.76
N GLU A 466 40.08 53.22 -11.51
CA GLU A 466 38.98 54.08 -11.97
C GLU A 466 38.03 53.34 -12.95
N GLU A 467 38.52 52.41 -13.78
CA GLU A 467 37.65 51.57 -14.63
C GLU A 467 36.99 50.41 -13.85
N VAL A 468 37.73 49.70 -12.98
CA VAL A 468 37.19 48.61 -12.15
C VAL A 468 36.05 49.12 -11.25
N ALA A 469 36.20 50.33 -10.68
CA ALA A 469 35.16 50.95 -9.85
C ALA A 469 33.83 51.18 -10.61
N LYS A 470 33.86 51.35 -11.94
CA LYS A 470 32.65 51.53 -12.76
C LYS A 470 31.89 50.23 -12.90
N CYS A 471 32.58 49.12 -13.24
CA CYS A 471 31.93 47.82 -13.43
C CYS A 471 31.53 47.10 -12.13
N THR A 472 32.08 47.47 -10.97
CA THR A 472 31.76 46.84 -9.67
C THR A 472 30.26 46.65 -9.46
N LYS A 473 29.44 47.70 -9.68
CA LYS A 473 27.98 47.61 -9.46
C LYS A 473 27.27 46.66 -10.43
N VAL A 474 27.77 46.51 -11.66
CA VAL A 474 27.20 45.57 -12.65
C VAL A 474 27.55 44.13 -12.26
N CYS A 475 28.81 43.90 -11.86
CA CYS A 475 29.28 42.60 -11.39
C CYS A 475 28.62 42.14 -10.09
N GLU A 476 28.29 43.05 -9.16
CA GLU A 476 27.52 42.73 -7.96
C GLU A 476 26.01 42.57 -8.28
N GLY A 477 25.45 43.38 -9.19
CA GLY A 477 24.02 43.44 -9.47
C GLY A 477 23.42 42.22 -10.17
N ILE A 478 24.22 41.44 -10.92
CA ILE A 478 23.76 40.23 -11.60
C ILE A 478 23.44 39.06 -10.64
N ILE A 479 24.04 39.07 -9.44
CA ILE A 479 23.92 38.01 -8.44
C ILE A 479 22.46 37.81 -7.98
N PRO A 480 21.79 38.82 -7.38
CA PRO A 480 20.40 38.66 -6.90
C PRO A 480 19.39 38.45 -8.04
N VAL A 481 19.71 38.89 -9.27
CA VAL A 481 18.85 38.65 -10.44
C VAL A 481 18.80 37.15 -10.77
N ILE A 482 19.95 36.47 -10.71
CA ILE A 482 20.04 35.02 -10.96
C ILE A 482 19.46 34.23 -9.78
N CYS A 483 19.78 34.58 -8.53
CA CYS A 483 19.27 33.88 -7.35
C CYS A 483 17.74 33.95 -7.23
N LYS A 484 17.13 35.12 -7.44
CA LYS A 484 15.67 35.27 -7.46
C LYS A 484 14.97 34.50 -8.59
N TYR A 485 15.62 34.34 -9.74
CA TYR A 485 15.11 33.48 -10.79
C TYR A 485 15.22 31.99 -10.43
N ALA A 486 16.33 31.60 -9.80
CA ALA A 486 16.54 30.25 -9.30
C ALA A 486 15.54 29.86 -8.20
N GLU A 487 15.23 30.79 -7.28
CA GLU A 487 14.14 30.68 -6.29
C GLU A 487 12.82 30.28 -6.98
N SER A 488 12.42 31.03 -8.02
CA SER A 488 11.17 30.79 -8.74
C SER A 488 11.09 29.38 -9.37
N VAL A 489 12.21 28.85 -9.85
CA VAL A 489 12.30 27.48 -10.39
C VAL A 489 12.29 26.43 -9.28
N ALA A 490 12.96 26.70 -8.16
CA ALA A 490 12.99 25.82 -7.00
C ALA A 490 11.62 25.70 -6.30
N LEU A 491 10.90 26.81 -6.14
CA LEU A 491 9.54 26.81 -5.58
C LEU A 491 8.56 25.99 -6.43
N PHE A 492 8.66 26.07 -7.75
CA PHE A 492 7.86 25.24 -8.66
C PHE A 492 8.16 23.74 -8.46
N ALA A 493 9.44 23.35 -8.36
CA ALA A 493 9.82 21.96 -8.15
C ALA A 493 9.41 21.45 -6.76
N ASN A 494 9.51 22.29 -5.72
CA ASN A 494 9.05 21.98 -4.37
C ASN A 494 7.53 21.73 -4.35
N GLU A 495 6.73 22.62 -4.93
CA GLU A 495 5.27 22.47 -4.95
C GLU A 495 4.84 21.24 -5.78
N ALA A 496 5.43 21.02 -6.95
CA ALA A 496 5.14 19.88 -7.81
C ALA A 496 5.48 18.52 -7.16
N ALA A 497 6.53 18.45 -6.34
CA ALA A 497 6.93 17.24 -5.63
C ALA A 497 6.23 17.08 -4.27
N MET A 498 6.04 18.17 -3.50
CA MET A 498 5.73 18.14 -2.07
C MET A 498 4.40 18.79 -1.68
N GLY A 499 3.67 19.46 -2.57
CA GLY A 499 2.43 20.22 -2.26
C GLY A 499 1.28 19.41 -1.62
N THR A 500 1.39 18.08 -1.60
CA THR A 500 0.53 17.19 -0.79
C THR A 500 0.70 17.35 0.73
N TYR A 501 1.90 17.78 1.15
CA TYR A 501 2.37 17.88 2.53
C TYR A 501 2.69 19.36 2.82
N PRO A 502 1.72 20.16 3.28
CA PRO A 502 1.87 21.62 3.32
C PRO A 502 3.03 22.10 4.20
N PHE A 503 3.24 21.44 5.34
CA PHE A 503 4.32 21.78 6.28
C PHE A 503 5.70 21.45 5.71
N LEU A 504 5.86 20.29 5.05
CA LEU A 504 7.08 19.96 4.31
C LEU A 504 7.34 20.94 3.16
N CYS A 505 6.32 21.31 2.38
CA CYS A 505 6.49 22.24 1.26
C CYS A 505 6.94 23.63 1.74
N GLU A 506 6.33 24.16 2.79
CA GLU A 506 6.74 25.44 3.38
C GLU A 506 8.14 25.35 4.01
N ARG A 507 8.52 24.22 4.63
CA ARG A 507 9.90 24.01 5.11
C ARG A 507 10.90 23.94 3.95
N ALA A 508 10.58 23.27 2.86
CA ALA A 508 11.38 23.21 1.64
C ALA A 508 11.58 24.60 1.03
N ARG A 509 10.53 25.43 1.01
CA ARG A 509 10.60 26.84 0.64
C ARG A 509 11.55 27.63 1.53
N THR A 510 11.40 27.57 2.85
CA THR A 510 12.27 28.31 3.79
C THR A 510 13.73 27.90 3.64
N VAL A 511 14.03 26.60 3.58
CA VAL A 511 15.39 26.09 3.36
C VAL A 511 15.95 26.52 2.00
N THR A 512 15.10 26.61 0.96
CA THR A 512 15.52 27.12 -0.36
C THR A 512 15.95 28.58 -0.28
N LEU A 513 15.24 29.42 0.48
CA LEU A 513 15.59 30.83 0.68
C LEU A 513 16.90 30.97 1.47
N GLU A 514 17.02 30.30 2.62
CA GLU A 514 18.24 30.28 3.45
C GLU A 514 19.49 29.89 2.61
N VAL A 515 19.36 28.86 1.77
CA VAL A 515 20.46 28.38 0.92
C VAL A 515 20.79 29.34 -0.22
N LEU A 516 19.81 30.05 -0.79
CA LEU A 516 20.07 31.04 -1.84
C LEU A 516 20.69 32.33 -1.27
N GLU A 517 20.34 32.74 -0.06
CA GLU A 517 21.03 33.83 0.66
C GLU A 517 22.52 33.49 0.89
N ASP A 518 22.84 32.27 1.35
CA ASP A 518 24.23 31.80 1.46
C ASP A 518 24.99 31.82 0.12
N VAL A 519 24.29 31.51 -0.99
CA VAL A 519 24.86 31.59 -2.35
C VAL A 519 25.12 33.04 -2.77
N GLU A 520 24.20 33.97 -2.48
CA GLU A 520 24.39 35.39 -2.78
C GLU A 520 25.63 35.94 -2.06
N ASP A 521 25.78 35.70 -0.76
CA ASP A 521 26.93 36.17 0.02
C ASP A 521 28.27 35.55 -0.42
N SER A 522 28.27 34.25 -0.73
CA SER A 522 29.43 33.53 -1.24
C SER A 522 29.87 34.08 -2.61
N CYS A 523 28.93 34.25 -3.54
CA CYS A 523 29.21 34.78 -4.88
C CYS A 523 29.61 36.25 -4.83
N LEU A 524 29.00 37.05 -3.96
CA LEU A 524 29.37 38.45 -3.74
C LEU A 524 30.80 38.57 -3.22
N THR A 525 31.19 37.68 -2.30
CA THR A 525 32.57 37.57 -1.79
C THR A 525 33.55 37.15 -2.89
N PHE A 526 33.17 36.19 -3.74
CA PHE A 526 33.97 35.79 -4.91
C PHE A 526 34.20 36.96 -5.88
N VAL A 527 33.13 37.66 -6.28
CA VAL A 527 33.16 38.78 -7.22
C VAL A 527 34.00 39.93 -6.67
N ARG A 528 33.77 40.34 -5.41
CA ARG A 528 34.57 41.39 -4.74
C ARG A 528 36.05 41.05 -4.71
N ARG A 529 36.40 39.81 -4.33
CA ARG A 529 37.78 39.34 -4.31
C ARG A 529 38.43 39.35 -5.71
N MET A 530 37.68 39.05 -6.76
CA MET A 530 38.17 39.14 -8.14
C MET A 530 38.38 40.59 -8.59
N LEU A 531 37.44 41.49 -8.28
CA LEU A 531 37.55 42.92 -8.60
C LEU A 531 38.73 43.57 -7.88
N VAL A 532 38.96 43.28 -6.60
CA VAL A 532 40.15 43.74 -5.86
C VAL A 532 41.44 43.23 -6.49
N LYS A 533 41.49 41.95 -6.90
CA LYS A 533 42.65 41.42 -7.63
C LYS A 533 42.87 42.11 -8.98
N ALA A 534 41.82 42.44 -9.72
CA ALA A 534 41.93 43.20 -10.97
C ALA A 534 42.41 44.64 -10.74
N ALA A 535 41.99 45.28 -9.64
CA ALA A 535 42.38 46.63 -9.26
C ALA A 535 43.86 46.76 -8.85
N ASP A 536 44.38 45.80 -8.08
CA ASP A 536 45.71 45.92 -7.45
C ASP A 536 46.77 44.92 -7.95
N ILE A 537 46.37 43.76 -8.53
CA ILE A 537 47.29 42.72 -9.03
C ILE A 537 47.16 42.60 -10.55
N ILE A 538 47.80 43.54 -11.24
CA ILE A 538 47.83 43.63 -12.70
C ILE A 538 48.80 42.57 -13.25
N TYR A 539 48.26 41.42 -13.67
CA TYR A 539 49.00 40.34 -14.32
C TYR A 539 48.27 39.81 -15.56
N VAL A 540 49.00 39.71 -16.67
CA VAL A 540 48.52 39.24 -17.98
C VAL A 540 49.62 38.41 -18.65
N SER A 541 49.25 37.43 -19.49
CA SER A 541 50.25 36.70 -20.29
C SER A 541 50.78 37.56 -21.45
N ASP A 542 52.10 37.57 -21.65
CA ASP A 542 52.76 38.43 -22.65
C ASP A 542 52.20 38.26 -24.07
N LYS A 543 51.89 37.02 -24.47
CA LYS A 543 51.33 36.72 -25.79
C LYS A 543 49.94 37.35 -25.98
N GLN A 544 49.03 37.12 -25.04
CA GLN A 544 47.66 37.64 -25.10
C GLN A 544 47.65 39.17 -25.02
N TYR A 545 48.52 39.74 -24.18
CA TYR A 545 48.68 41.19 -24.07
C TYR A 545 49.22 41.80 -25.37
N ALA A 546 50.26 41.23 -25.97
CA ALA A 546 50.82 41.70 -27.24
C ALA A 546 49.80 41.66 -28.40
N GLU A 547 48.98 40.60 -28.48
CA GLU A 547 47.90 40.50 -29.45
C GLU A 547 46.84 41.60 -29.27
N MET A 548 46.45 41.94 -28.03
CA MET A 548 45.51 43.03 -27.79
C MET A 548 46.14 44.41 -28.03
N MET A 549 47.41 44.62 -27.65
CA MET A 549 48.16 45.85 -27.91
C MET A 549 48.22 46.18 -29.41
N ASN A 550 48.39 45.18 -30.27
CA ASN A 550 48.36 45.38 -31.72
C ASN A 550 46.99 45.82 -32.23
N LYS A 551 45.89 45.27 -31.70
CA LYS A 551 44.51 45.70 -32.01
C LYS A 551 44.21 47.12 -31.48
N ALA A 552 44.65 47.43 -30.27
CA ALA A 552 44.49 48.74 -29.65
C ALA A 552 45.15 49.85 -30.50
N ARG A 553 46.33 49.56 -31.07
CA ARG A 553 47.08 50.50 -31.94
C ARG A 553 46.36 50.85 -33.25
N SER A 554 45.51 49.97 -33.78
CA SER A 554 44.71 50.27 -34.99
C SER A 554 43.39 50.97 -34.69
N ILE A 555 42.87 50.85 -33.46
CA ILE A 555 41.63 51.50 -33.01
C ILE A 555 41.90 52.92 -32.50
N ILE A 556 42.97 53.13 -31.72
CA ILE A 556 43.23 54.42 -31.05
C ILE A 556 43.97 55.38 -32.01
N PRO A 557 43.38 56.54 -32.37
CA PRO A 557 43.96 57.46 -33.36
C PRO A 557 45.37 57.93 -33.02
N SER A 558 46.20 58.17 -34.03
CA SER A 558 47.55 58.74 -33.89
C SER A 558 47.50 60.12 -33.22
N ALA A 559 48.49 60.40 -32.37
CA ALA A 559 48.65 61.70 -31.72
C ALA A 559 49.57 62.64 -32.54
N PRO A 560 49.51 63.97 -32.31
CA PRO A 560 50.54 64.90 -32.77
C PRO A 560 51.91 64.55 -32.19
N ALA A 561 52.99 64.99 -32.85
CA ALA A 561 54.38 64.68 -32.50
C ALA A 561 54.92 65.38 -31.23
N ASN A 562 54.10 65.49 -30.17
CA ASN A 562 54.51 65.88 -28.83
C ASN A 562 54.73 64.61 -27.99
N ALA A 563 55.92 64.47 -27.38
CA ALA A 563 56.31 63.32 -26.57
C ALA A 563 55.29 62.99 -25.45
N GLU A 564 54.77 63.99 -24.73
CA GLU A 564 53.81 63.75 -23.65
C GLU A 564 52.47 63.18 -24.17
N VAL A 565 51.99 63.69 -25.31
CA VAL A 565 50.74 63.22 -25.93
C VAL A 565 50.92 61.83 -26.54
N GLN A 566 52.13 61.52 -27.03
CA GLN A 566 52.50 60.19 -27.49
C GLN A 566 52.52 59.19 -26.32
N SER A 567 53.11 59.54 -25.17
CA SER A 567 53.08 58.70 -23.96
C SER A 567 51.66 58.49 -23.42
N ALA A 568 50.81 59.53 -23.44
CA ALA A 568 49.39 59.39 -23.08
C ALA A 568 48.65 58.43 -24.02
N ARG A 569 48.95 58.44 -25.33
CA ARG A 569 48.40 57.47 -26.30
C ARG A 569 48.85 56.04 -25.99
N GLU A 570 50.12 55.81 -25.65
CA GLU A 570 50.62 54.47 -25.26
C GLU A 570 49.97 53.96 -23.96
N MET A 571 49.58 54.86 -23.06
CA MET A 571 48.75 54.55 -21.88
C MET A 571 47.32 54.18 -22.26
N GLN A 572 46.66 54.90 -23.18
CA GLN A 572 45.34 54.50 -23.71
C GLN A 572 45.38 53.10 -24.35
N VAL A 573 46.41 52.84 -25.17
CA VAL A 573 46.65 51.54 -25.84
C VAL A 573 46.82 50.41 -24.82
N SER A 574 47.58 50.65 -23.75
CA SER A 574 47.80 49.70 -22.67
C SER A 574 46.53 49.44 -21.84
N LEU A 575 45.77 50.50 -21.51
CA LEU A 575 44.54 50.41 -20.71
C LEU A 575 43.43 49.68 -21.46
N TRP A 576 43.20 50.02 -22.74
CA TRP A 576 42.24 49.30 -23.57
C TRP A 576 42.61 47.82 -23.68
N SER A 577 43.89 47.50 -23.89
CA SER A 577 44.37 46.12 -24.04
C SER A 577 44.17 45.29 -22.77
N TYR A 578 44.44 45.89 -21.60
CA TYR A 578 44.15 45.28 -20.31
C TYR A 578 42.65 45.12 -20.08
N TRP A 579 41.85 46.15 -20.39
CA TRP A 579 40.40 46.14 -20.23
C TRP A 579 39.73 45.03 -21.07
N GLN A 580 40.11 44.82 -22.32
CA GLN A 580 39.54 43.73 -23.14
C GLN A 580 39.79 42.34 -22.53
N ILE A 581 40.94 42.14 -21.89
CA ILE A 581 41.29 40.88 -21.22
C ILE A 581 40.54 40.75 -19.89
N LEU A 582 40.41 41.84 -19.14
CA LEU A 582 39.65 41.88 -17.90
C LEU A 582 38.16 41.66 -18.14
N HIS A 583 37.55 42.39 -19.08
CA HIS A 583 36.15 42.26 -19.48
C HIS A 583 35.82 40.80 -19.78
N ARG A 584 36.61 40.16 -20.65
CA ARG A 584 36.42 38.74 -20.97
C ARG A 584 36.57 37.85 -19.73
N ARG A 585 37.53 38.11 -18.84
CA ARG A 585 37.65 37.37 -17.58
C ARG A 585 36.40 37.51 -16.71
N LEU A 586 35.87 38.72 -16.54
CA LEU A 586 34.67 38.97 -15.74
C LEU A 586 33.43 38.32 -16.38
N ALA A 587 33.29 38.43 -17.71
CA ALA A 587 32.20 37.86 -18.49
C ALA A 587 32.23 36.32 -18.58
N ASP A 588 33.41 35.70 -18.52
CA ASP A 588 33.55 34.23 -18.51
C ASP A 588 33.49 33.67 -17.06
N GLU A 589 34.24 34.23 -16.09
CA GLU A 589 34.39 33.64 -14.74
C GLU A 589 33.19 33.89 -13.81
N ILE A 590 32.55 35.08 -13.82
CA ILE A 590 31.39 35.36 -12.95
C ILE A 590 30.20 34.44 -13.29
N PRO A 591 29.81 34.26 -14.57
CA PRO A 591 28.70 33.38 -14.91
C PRO A 591 28.95 31.91 -14.65
N ILE A 592 30.20 31.44 -14.77
CA ILE A 592 30.57 30.06 -14.46
C ILE A 592 30.37 29.80 -12.96
N GLU A 593 30.88 30.69 -12.09
CA GLU A 593 30.74 30.56 -10.64
C GLU A 593 29.26 30.64 -10.21
N LEU A 594 28.51 31.65 -10.67
CA LEU A 594 27.09 31.82 -10.33
C LEU A 594 26.25 30.61 -10.76
N LYS A 595 26.44 30.13 -11.99
CA LYS A 595 25.72 28.95 -12.48
C LYS A 595 26.05 27.71 -11.66
N TYR A 596 27.34 27.49 -11.35
CA TYR A 596 27.78 26.36 -10.55
C TYR A 596 27.21 26.41 -9.12
N ALA A 597 27.36 27.55 -8.43
CA ALA A 597 26.89 27.73 -7.07
C ALA A 597 25.38 27.52 -6.94
N VAL A 598 24.57 28.08 -7.84
CA VAL A 598 23.12 27.89 -7.86
C VAL A 598 22.72 26.44 -8.17
N GLN A 599 23.41 25.78 -9.11
CA GLN A 599 23.13 24.37 -9.43
C GLN A 599 23.48 23.43 -8.27
N GLU A 600 24.66 23.61 -7.65
CA GLU A 600 25.09 22.83 -6.49
C GLU A 600 24.16 23.05 -5.28
N ALA A 601 23.75 24.30 -5.05
CA ALA A 601 22.84 24.68 -3.98
C ALA A 601 21.47 23.99 -4.10
N LEU A 602 20.79 24.12 -5.24
CA LEU A 602 19.43 23.61 -5.41
C LEU A 602 19.36 22.09 -5.59
N LEU A 603 20.42 21.46 -6.13
CA LEU A 603 20.48 20.02 -6.40
C LEU A 603 21.13 19.19 -5.28
N ARG A 604 21.83 19.81 -4.32
CA ARG A 604 22.49 19.09 -3.22
C ARG A 604 22.33 19.75 -1.86
N GLU A 605 22.57 21.05 -1.72
CA GLU A 605 22.58 21.69 -0.39
C GLU A 605 21.16 21.80 0.20
N VAL A 606 20.15 22.12 -0.61
CA VAL A 606 18.74 22.09 -0.19
C VAL A 606 18.33 20.68 0.25
N ASP A 607 18.71 19.64 -0.50
CA ASP A 607 18.42 18.23 -0.15
C ASP A 607 19.10 17.86 1.18
N ARG A 608 20.38 18.24 1.33
CA ARG A 608 21.16 17.99 2.54
C ARG A 608 20.52 18.64 3.77
N ARG A 609 20.08 19.90 3.68
CA ARG A 609 19.44 20.60 4.81
C ARG A 609 18.06 20.02 5.15
N LEU A 610 17.25 19.67 4.13
CA LEU A 610 15.94 19.05 4.35
C LEU A 610 16.05 17.67 5.01
N LEU A 611 17.00 16.83 4.56
CA LEU A 611 17.21 15.50 5.13
C LEU A 611 17.92 15.53 6.48
N HIS A 612 18.83 16.48 6.73
CA HIS A 612 19.52 16.62 8.02
C HIS A 612 18.56 17.00 9.16
N PHE A 613 17.59 17.86 8.88
CA PHE A 613 16.55 18.26 9.84
C PHE A 613 15.71 17.05 10.30
N ALA A 614 15.33 16.19 9.37
CA ALA A 614 14.55 14.97 9.64
C ALA A 614 15.26 13.92 10.52
N GLY A 615 16.58 13.99 10.66
CA GLY A 615 17.36 13.06 11.49
C GLY A 615 17.56 13.50 12.94
N SER A 616 17.20 14.75 13.30
CA SER A 616 17.61 15.34 14.59
C SER A 616 16.49 15.42 15.64
N ASP A 617 15.22 15.48 15.22
CA ASP A 617 14.06 15.55 16.12
C ASP A 617 12.91 14.68 15.60
N ARG A 618 12.57 13.62 16.34
CA ARG A 618 11.60 12.58 15.91
C ARG A 618 10.19 13.11 15.69
N GLU A 619 9.72 14.00 16.56
CA GLU A 619 8.36 14.54 16.48
C GLU A 619 8.18 15.47 15.25
N GLN A 620 9.22 16.21 14.88
CA GLN A 620 9.18 17.19 13.79
C GLN A 620 9.05 16.52 12.41
N LEU A 621 9.60 15.32 12.21
CA LEU A 621 9.42 14.58 10.95
C LEU A 621 7.94 14.24 10.71
N MET A 622 7.25 13.75 11.75
CA MET A 622 5.82 13.41 11.66
C MET A 622 4.94 14.66 11.51
N GLU A 623 5.36 15.80 12.09
CA GLU A 623 4.69 17.10 11.89
C GLU A 623 4.82 17.61 10.45
N LEU A 624 6.04 17.62 9.88
CA LEU A 624 6.28 18.02 8.49
C LEU A 624 5.54 17.14 7.49
N MET A 625 5.44 15.85 7.78
CA MET A 625 4.76 14.85 6.95
C MET A 625 3.24 14.79 7.16
N GLN A 626 2.63 15.74 7.87
CA GLN A 626 1.17 15.84 7.95
C GLN A 626 0.55 16.18 6.59
N GLU A 627 -0.48 15.41 6.23
CA GLU A 627 -1.25 15.60 5.00
C GLU A 627 -2.31 16.68 5.14
N ALA A 628 -2.72 17.28 4.01
CA ALA A 628 -3.87 18.16 4.00
C ALA A 628 -5.13 17.46 4.59
N PRO A 629 -5.87 18.08 5.53
CA PRO A 629 -7.05 17.48 6.18
C PRO A 629 -8.21 17.09 5.24
N ALA A 630 -8.21 17.60 4.00
CA ALA A 630 -9.12 17.16 2.95
C ALA A 630 -8.73 15.77 2.40
N THR A 631 -7.44 15.55 2.12
CA THR A 631 -6.87 14.30 1.62
C THR A 631 -7.07 13.15 2.61
N TYR A 632 -6.76 13.39 3.89
CA TYR A 632 -7.00 12.41 4.96
C TYR A 632 -8.48 12.00 5.05
N ARG A 633 -9.40 12.97 5.12
CA ARG A 633 -10.85 12.71 5.20
C ARG A 633 -11.37 11.99 3.96
N ARG A 634 -10.88 12.33 2.76
CA ARG A 634 -11.24 11.61 1.52
C ARG A 634 -10.75 10.17 1.56
N ARG A 635 -9.51 9.91 1.99
CA ARG A 635 -8.95 8.56 2.12
C ARG A 635 -9.76 7.69 3.09
N GLU A 636 -10.11 8.20 4.26
CA GLU A 636 -10.91 7.44 5.24
C GLU A 636 -12.39 7.28 4.85
N GLY A 637 -12.92 8.18 4.02
CA GLY A 637 -14.19 7.97 3.31
C GLY A 637 -14.09 6.77 2.36
N LEU A 638 -13.12 6.80 1.44
CA LEU A 638 -12.90 5.72 0.45
C LEU A 638 -12.59 4.38 1.12
N ARG A 639 -11.78 4.36 2.19
CA ARG A 639 -11.49 3.13 2.96
C ARG A 639 -12.74 2.52 3.59
N ARG A 640 -13.69 3.32 4.07
CA ARG A 640 -14.99 2.83 4.58
C ARG A 640 -15.86 2.28 3.45
N SER A 641 -16.02 3.05 2.37
CA SER A 641 -16.73 2.68 1.15
C SER A 641 -16.23 1.34 0.59
N ILE A 642 -14.92 1.20 0.35
CA ILE A 642 -14.30 -0.03 -0.18
C ILE A 642 -14.52 -1.23 0.74
N ARG A 643 -14.43 -1.08 2.07
CA ARG A 643 -14.71 -2.21 3.00
C ARG A 643 -16.15 -2.69 2.88
N MET A 644 -17.11 -1.76 2.81
CA MET A 644 -18.53 -2.06 2.64
C MET A 644 -18.81 -2.70 1.28
N LEU A 645 -18.29 -2.14 0.18
CA LEU A 645 -18.45 -2.67 -1.17
C LEU A 645 -17.81 -4.05 -1.33
N LYS A 646 -16.62 -4.30 -0.76
CA LYS A 646 -16.00 -5.64 -0.76
C LYS A 646 -16.89 -6.68 -0.09
N HIS A 647 -17.42 -6.37 1.09
CA HIS A 647 -18.30 -7.30 1.80
C HIS A 647 -19.64 -7.51 1.05
N GLY A 648 -20.17 -6.46 0.40
CA GLY A 648 -21.31 -6.59 -0.51
C GLY A 648 -21.03 -7.49 -1.71
N VAL A 649 -19.84 -7.39 -2.32
CA VAL A 649 -19.38 -8.28 -3.40
C VAL A 649 -19.29 -9.73 -2.88
N GLU A 650 -18.61 -9.98 -1.76
CA GLU A 650 -18.50 -11.33 -1.16
C GLU A 650 -19.87 -11.98 -0.95
N LEU A 651 -20.83 -11.24 -0.36
CA LEU A 651 -22.19 -11.71 -0.10
C LEU A 651 -22.95 -12.09 -1.38
N VAL A 652 -22.82 -11.31 -2.45
CA VAL A 652 -23.53 -11.56 -3.73
C VAL A 652 -22.84 -12.64 -4.56
N PHE A 653 -21.52 -12.74 -4.52
CA PHE A 653 -20.75 -13.77 -5.23
C PHE A 653 -20.84 -15.15 -4.57
N ALA A 654 -21.13 -15.24 -3.27
CA ALA A 654 -21.38 -16.50 -2.58
C ALA A 654 -22.72 -17.17 -2.94
N LEU A 655 -23.60 -16.48 -3.67
CA LEU A 655 -24.91 -17.02 -4.06
C LEU A 655 -24.84 -17.88 -5.35
N PRO A 656 -25.63 -18.97 -5.44
CA PRO A 656 -25.71 -19.78 -6.66
C PRO A 656 -26.16 -18.96 -7.87
N GLN A 657 -25.56 -19.19 -9.04
CA GLN A 657 -26.01 -18.53 -10.27
C GLN A 657 -27.39 -19.04 -10.70
N TRP A 658 -28.35 -18.14 -10.78
CA TRP A 658 -29.71 -18.44 -11.23
C TRP A 658 -29.81 -18.38 -12.76
N SER A 659 -29.91 -19.55 -13.41
CA SER A 659 -30.26 -19.61 -14.83
C SER A 659 -31.78 -19.44 -15.01
N THR A 660 -32.21 -18.34 -15.62
CA THR A 660 -33.60 -18.14 -16.06
C THR A 660 -33.92 -19.03 -17.28
N SER A 661 -33.93 -20.34 -17.09
CA SER A 661 -34.18 -21.37 -18.12
C SER A 661 -35.48 -22.14 -17.89
N THR A 662 -36.52 -21.44 -17.46
CA THR A 662 -37.93 -21.85 -17.56
C THR A 662 -38.72 -20.62 -18.00
N GLY A 663 -39.31 -20.67 -19.19
CA GLY A 663 -40.19 -19.59 -19.67
C GLY A 663 -41.49 -19.53 -18.86
N PRO A 664 -42.24 -18.41 -18.94
CA PRO A 664 -43.52 -18.29 -18.25
C PRO A 664 -44.52 -19.32 -18.79
N SER A 665 -45.01 -20.19 -17.92
CA SER A 665 -46.11 -21.12 -18.24
C SER A 665 -47.39 -20.34 -18.56
N PRO A 666 -48.02 -20.53 -19.74
CA PRO A 666 -49.20 -19.76 -20.13
C PRO A 666 -50.47 -20.30 -19.44
N LEU A 667 -50.66 -19.95 -18.18
CA LEU A 667 -51.92 -20.14 -17.45
C LEU A 667 -52.84 -18.92 -17.58
N PHE A 668 -53.27 -18.58 -18.82
CA PHE A 668 -54.59 -17.97 -19.06
C PHE A 668 -54.99 -18.12 -20.54
N GLY A 669 -55.92 -19.04 -20.80
CA GLY A 669 -56.58 -19.14 -22.10
C GLY A 669 -57.70 -18.10 -22.23
N GLY A 670 -57.62 -17.24 -23.24
CA GLY A 670 -58.66 -16.29 -23.60
C GLY A 670 -58.68 -16.09 -25.11
N ARG A 671 -59.60 -16.76 -25.81
CA ARG A 671 -59.83 -16.56 -27.25
C ARG A 671 -60.55 -15.23 -27.50
N SER A 672 -60.06 -14.46 -28.47
CA SER A 672 -60.90 -13.66 -29.37
C SER A 672 -60.18 -13.47 -30.70
N ASP A 673 -60.74 -14.03 -31.77
CA ASP A 673 -60.20 -13.95 -33.13
C ASP A 673 -60.29 -12.54 -33.74
N VAL A 674 -59.23 -12.08 -34.40
CA VAL A 674 -59.34 -11.38 -35.70
C VAL A 674 -58.18 -11.85 -36.60
N ARG A 675 -58.48 -12.02 -37.90
CA ARG A 675 -57.64 -12.64 -38.93
C ARG A 675 -56.60 -11.69 -39.56
N ALA A 676 -55.76 -12.32 -40.39
CA ALA A 676 -55.04 -11.82 -41.58
C ALA A 676 -53.59 -11.34 -41.34
N ASP A 677 -52.63 -11.67 -42.19
CA ASP A 677 -52.53 -12.76 -43.19
C ASP A 677 -51.04 -12.96 -43.55
N THR A 678 -50.72 -14.05 -44.28
CA THR A 678 -49.56 -14.26 -45.21
C THR A 678 -48.41 -13.21 -45.25
N ASP A 679 -47.12 -13.55 -45.38
CA ASP A 679 -46.53 -14.80 -45.87
C ASP A 679 -45.04 -15.00 -45.51
N ARG A 680 -44.66 -16.26 -45.66
CA ARG A 680 -43.34 -16.90 -45.73
C ARG A 680 -42.21 -16.12 -46.45
N LEU A 681 -40.97 -16.22 -45.94
CA LEU A 681 -39.90 -17.09 -46.49
C LEU A 681 -38.52 -16.90 -45.80
N HIS A 682 -37.94 -18.00 -45.30
CA HIS A 682 -36.48 -18.16 -45.17
C HIS A 682 -35.89 -18.64 -46.51
N PRO A 683 -34.58 -18.40 -46.77
CA PRO A 683 -33.55 -19.44 -46.59
C PRO A 683 -32.35 -18.92 -45.76
N SER A 684 -31.83 -19.63 -44.75
CA SER A 684 -30.84 -20.75 -44.78
C SER A 684 -29.42 -20.36 -45.22
N GLY A 685 -28.41 -20.66 -44.39
CA GLY A 685 -26.97 -20.43 -44.65
C GLY A 685 -26.32 -21.44 -45.63
N PRO A 686 -24.99 -21.70 -45.57
CA PRO A 686 -24.35 -22.19 -44.34
C PRO A 686 -22.89 -21.71 -44.07
N LEU A 687 -22.32 -22.32 -43.03
CA LEU A 687 -20.99 -22.19 -42.40
C LEU A 687 -19.75 -22.33 -43.32
N GLY A 688 -18.62 -21.77 -42.86
CA GLY A 688 -17.26 -22.14 -43.33
C GLY A 688 -16.14 -21.49 -42.50
N ASN A 689 -15.42 -22.28 -41.70
CA ASN A 689 -14.20 -21.85 -40.98
C ASN A 689 -12.98 -21.84 -41.93
N ALA A 690 -12.06 -20.88 -41.78
CA ALA A 690 -10.62 -21.05 -42.03
C ALA A 690 -9.79 -19.93 -41.39
N SER A 691 -8.49 -20.19 -41.25
CA SER A 691 -7.51 -19.45 -40.43
C SER A 691 -6.49 -18.64 -41.24
N GLU A 692 -5.55 -18.01 -40.51
CA GLU A 692 -4.26 -17.43 -40.96
C GLU A 692 -4.27 -16.03 -41.61
N GLY A 693 -3.11 -15.35 -41.51
CA GLY A 693 -2.78 -14.16 -42.32
C GLY A 693 -2.22 -12.97 -41.54
N VAL A 694 -0.89 -12.87 -41.44
CA VAL A 694 -0.17 -11.75 -40.79
C VAL A 694 0.16 -10.61 -41.78
N ALA A 695 0.20 -9.38 -41.25
CA ALA A 695 0.94 -8.19 -41.73
C ALA A 695 0.36 -7.24 -42.82
N VAL A 696 0.26 -5.96 -42.38
CA VAL A 696 0.73 -4.72 -43.04
C VAL A 696 0.07 -4.24 -44.34
N ALA A 697 -0.64 -3.10 -44.26
CA ALA A 697 -0.44 -1.97 -45.18
C ALA A 697 -1.01 -0.65 -44.61
N THR A 698 -0.37 0.47 -44.95
CA THR A 698 -0.68 1.84 -44.54
C THR A 698 -1.56 2.60 -45.54
N THR A 699 -2.59 3.32 -45.06
CA THR A 699 -3.25 4.48 -45.72
C THR A 699 -3.91 5.31 -44.62
N SER A 700 -3.64 6.59 -44.34
CA SER A 700 -3.57 7.84 -45.13
C SER A 700 -4.94 8.54 -45.33
N LYS A 701 -4.98 9.87 -45.03
CA LYS A 701 -6.07 10.86 -45.22
C LYS A 701 -7.25 10.78 -44.22
N ALA A 702 -7.86 11.86 -43.73
CA ALA A 702 -7.65 13.33 -43.78
C ALA A 702 -8.48 13.98 -42.64
N PRO A 703 -9.02 15.22 -42.77
CA PRO A 703 -8.42 16.57 -42.75
C PRO A 703 -8.46 17.16 -41.30
N GLY A 704 -7.91 18.32 -40.93
CA GLY A 704 -7.65 19.58 -41.62
C GLY A 704 -8.56 20.68 -41.04
N TYR A 705 -7.99 21.63 -40.29
CA TYR A 705 -8.66 22.87 -39.86
C TYR A 705 -7.67 24.03 -39.98
N VAL A 706 -8.15 25.18 -40.46
CA VAL A 706 -7.34 26.36 -40.80
C VAL A 706 -7.54 27.44 -39.73
N PRO A 707 -6.50 28.14 -39.27
CA PRO A 707 -6.65 29.33 -38.45
C PRO A 707 -6.84 30.58 -39.34
N GLU A 708 -7.78 31.44 -38.98
CA GLU A 708 -7.82 32.80 -39.53
C GLU A 708 -6.71 33.65 -38.90
N ALA A 709 -6.12 34.51 -39.73
CA ALA A 709 -5.12 35.48 -39.33
C ALA A 709 -5.78 36.80 -38.93
N ASP A 710 -5.06 37.62 -38.16
CA ASP A 710 -5.10 39.06 -38.42
C ASP A 710 -3.69 39.66 -38.35
N SER A 711 -3.57 40.90 -38.81
CA SER A 711 -2.45 41.39 -39.61
C SER A 711 -1.87 42.73 -39.10
N GLY A 712 -0.66 43.08 -39.56
CA GLY A 712 0.07 44.29 -39.15
C GLY A 712 1.55 44.01 -38.88
N ASN A 713 2.42 43.71 -39.85
CA ASN A 713 2.74 44.37 -41.13
C ASN A 713 3.67 45.62 -40.96
N GLY A 714 4.79 45.62 -41.69
CA GLY A 714 5.88 46.62 -41.61
C GLY A 714 7.28 45.97 -41.49
N THR A 715 7.90 45.44 -42.55
CA THR A 715 8.82 46.13 -43.52
C THR A 715 10.10 46.66 -42.84
N GLU A 716 11.35 46.38 -43.28
CA GLU A 716 11.87 46.18 -44.65
C GLU A 716 13.10 45.23 -44.78
N SER A 717 13.36 44.79 -46.02
CA SER A 717 14.65 44.48 -46.70
C SER A 717 15.92 44.28 -45.84
N ALA A 718 16.53 43.09 -45.75
CA ALA A 718 17.24 42.32 -46.79
C ALA A 718 18.60 42.91 -47.28
N ASN A 719 19.69 42.28 -46.84
CA ASN A 719 21.03 42.08 -47.46
C ASN A 719 21.91 41.34 -46.41
N GLY A 720 22.67 40.27 -46.67
CA GLY A 720 22.88 39.52 -47.91
C GLY A 720 24.35 39.20 -48.18
N THR A 721 24.96 38.23 -47.47
CA THR A 721 26.21 37.56 -47.93
C THR A 721 26.45 36.19 -47.26
N HIS A 722 26.91 35.22 -48.05
CA HIS A 722 27.39 33.90 -47.63
C HIS A 722 28.89 33.89 -47.28
N MET A 723 29.30 33.04 -46.33
CA MET A 723 30.41 32.05 -46.36
C MET A 723 30.74 31.68 -44.89
N ALA A 724 30.67 30.44 -44.41
CA ALA A 724 31.20 29.16 -44.90
C ALA A 724 32.74 29.06 -44.83
N ALA A 725 33.24 28.54 -43.70
CA ALA A 725 34.56 27.90 -43.61
C ALA A 725 34.51 26.81 -42.51
N ALA A 726 34.70 25.56 -42.90
CA ALA A 726 34.81 24.43 -41.99
C ALA A 726 36.28 24.18 -41.62
N LEU A 727 36.54 23.54 -40.47
CA LEU A 727 37.76 22.76 -40.29
C LEU A 727 37.47 21.45 -39.55
N ILE A 728 37.98 20.36 -40.13
CA ILE A 728 37.85 18.98 -39.65
C ILE A 728 38.94 18.72 -38.61
N GLY A 729 38.63 17.93 -37.58
CA GLY A 729 39.54 17.69 -36.46
C GLY A 729 40.53 16.54 -36.65
N THR A 730 41.33 16.30 -35.60
CA THR A 730 42.14 15.08 -35.40
C THR A 730 42.22 14.77 -33.90
N GLY A 731 42.02 13.51 -33.51
CA GLY A 731 42.20 13.07 -32.12
C GLY A 731 43.66 12.72 -31.78
N GLY A 732 44.01 12.72 -30.49
CA GLY A 732 45.34 12.29 -30.04
C GLY A 732 45.58 12.45 -28.53
N ARG A 733 45.91 11.34 -27.87
CA ARG A 733 46.40 11.24 -26.46
C ARG A 733 47.47 12.27 -26.10
N LEU A 734 47.52 12.71 -24.83
CA LEU A 734 48.64 12.46 -23.88
C LEU A 734 48.46 13.19 -22.51
N MET A 735 48.64 12.44 -21.41
CA MET A 735 49.46 12.70 -20.18
C MET A 735 49.53 14.10 -19.51
N MET A 736 49.87 14.26 -18.21
CA MET A 736 49.83 13.44 -16.96
C MET A 736 50.43 14.27 -15.80
N GLY A 737 49.97 14.08 -14.55
CA GLY A 737 50.70 14.41 -13.31
C GLY A 737 50.74 15.90 -12.89
N LEU A 738 50.96 16.23 -11.62
CA LEU A 738 51.87 15.59 -10.65
C LEU A 738 51.48 15.76 -9.17
N LEU A 739 51.75 14.73 -8.38
CA LEU A 739 51.92 14.77 -6.92
C LEU A 739 53.34 15.27 -6.54
N PRO A 740 53.56 15.79 -5.31
CA PRO A 740 54.91 16.02 -4.77
C PRO A 740 55.65 14.71 -4.45
N ARG A 741 56.99 14.74 -4.47
CA ARG A 741 57.90 13.60 -4.29
C ARG A 741 58.46 13.47 -2.87
N GLY A 742 58.88 12.25 -2.49
CA GLY A 742 59.81 12.01 -1.37
C GLY A 742 60.56 10.67 -1.46
N PHE A 743 61.87 10.71 -1.80
CA PHE A 743 62.98 9.75 -1.59
C PHE A 743 62.72 8.22 -1.54
N GLN A 744 63.24 7.35 -2.43
CA GLN A 744 64.63 6.96 -2.84
C GLN A 744 65.31 5.82 -2.05
N LYS A 745 65.65 4.73 -2.79
CA LYS A 745 66.73 3.71 -2.56
C LYS A 745 66.51 2.71 -1.40
N SER A 746 66.95 1.44 -1.44
CA SER A 746 67.80 0.70 -2.42
C SER A 746 67.73 -0.84 -2.29
N ARG A 747 67.97 -1.53 -3.42
CA ARG A 747 68.67 -2.84 -3.62
C ARG A 747 68.22 -4.14 -2.90
N LEU A 748 68.07 -5.17 -3.75
CA LEU A 748 68.16 -6.65 -3.55
C LEU A 748 69.50 -7.11 -2.88
N PRO A 749 69.76 -8.40 -2.53
CA PRO A 749 69.02 -9.64 -2.90
C PRO A 749 68.86 -10.77 -1.82
N ALA A 750 68.07 -11.81 -2.18
CA ALA A 750 68.19 -13.27 -1.95
C ALA A 750 68.80 -13.90 -0.66
N GLY A 751 68.22 -15.03 -0.21
CA GLY A 751 68.99 -16.14 0.38
C GLY A 751 68.35 -17.02 1.48
N ASN A 752 67.82 -18.19 1.08
CA ASN A 752 67.90 -19.52 1.72
C ASN A 752 67.74 -19.78 3.25
N SER A 753 66.82 -20.73 3.53
CA SER A 753 66.97 -21.98 4.32
C SER A 753 67.20 -21.99 5.85
N ALA A 754 66.16 -22.48 6.54
CA ALA A 754 66.12 -23.73 7.34
C ALA A 754 66.85 -23.87 8.70
N THR A 755 66.19 -24.64 9.59
CA THR A 755 66.70 -25.39 10.77
C THR A 755 67.30 -24.60 11.95
N ASP A 756 67.28 -25.05 13.21
CA ASP A 756 66.47 -26.04 14.00
C ASP A 756 66.94 -25.93 15.49
N PHE A 757 66.28 -26.61 16.45
CA PHE A 757 66.61 -26.73 17.89
C PHE A 757 66.53 -25.42 18.74
N SER A 758 65.73 -25.28 19.82
CA SER A 758 65.42 -26.15 20.97
C SER A 758 66.51 -26.20 22.06
N LEU A 759 66.18 -25.81 23.31
CA LEU A 759 66.15 -26.72 24.48
C LEU A 759 65.95 -25.99 25.84
N ASN A 760 65.21 -26.66 26.73
CA ASN A 760 65.22 -26.63 28.22
C ASN A 760 64.80 -25.36 29.00
N GLY A 761 64.15 -25.48 30.16
CA GLY A 761 63.61 -26.68 30.82
C GLY A 761 63.35 -26.52 32.34
N ASP A 762 62.34 -27.24 32.83
CA ASP A 762 62.07 -27.67 34.24
C ASP A 762 61.86 -26.62 35.36
N GLY A 763 61.00 -26.84 36.38
CA GLY A 763 60.06 -27.96 36.58
C GLY A 763 59.57 -28.12 38.04
N LEU A 764 58.78 -29.18 38.30
CA LEU A 764 58.30 -29.71 39.61
C LEU A 764 57.10 -28.95 40.26
N ASN A 765 56.07 -29.57 40.88
CA ASN A 765 55.75 -30.98 41.23
C ASN A 765 54.23 -31.08 41.63
N SER A 766 53.51 -32.20 41.86
CA SER A 766 53.74 -33.66 41.72
C SER A 766 52.46 -34.53 41.94
N SER A 767 52.23 -35.57 41.11
CA SER A 767 51.74 -36.94 41.53
C SER A 767 50.30 -37.13 42.13
N LYS A 768 49.57 -38.27 42.07
CA LYS A 768 49.85 -39.71 41.83
C LYS A 768 48.52 -40.53 41.58
N VAL A 769 48.42 -41.33 40.50
CA VAL A 769 48.27 -42.84 40.40
C VAL A 769 47.66 -43.62 41.61
N PRO A 770 46.95 -44.82 41.55
CA PRO A 770 46.40 -45.69 40.44
C PRO A 770 44.96 -46.34 40.62
N CYS A 771 44.57 -47.19 39.65
CA CYS A 771 44.04 -48.59 39.79
C CYS A 771 42.57 -48.95 39.45
N ALA A 772 42.33 -50.26 39.25
CA ALA A 772 41.24 -50.86 38.44
C ALA A 772 40.21 -51.74 39.21
N SER A 773 39.07 -52.07 38.58
CA SER A 773 38.38 -53.38 38.72
C SER A 773 37.20 -53.58 37.72
N ARG A 774 36.85 -54.86 37.47
CA ARG A 774 35.66 -55.38 36.71
C ARG A 774 34.49 -55.57 37.71
N SER A 775 33.21 -55.88 37.42
CA SER A 775 32.40 -56.24 36.23
C SER A 775 30.94 -55.71 36.47
N SER A 776 29.81 -56.07 35.81
CA SER A 776 29.42 -57.14 34.86
C SER A 776 28.12 -56.75 34.09
N ALA A 777 27.63 -57.61 33.20
CA ALA A 777 26.46 -57.42 32.33
C ALA A 777 25.06 -57.60 32.98
N MET A 778 24.04 -56.99 32.35
CA MET A 778 22.65 -57.50 32.18
C MET A 778 22.09 -56.92 30.85
N ALA A 779 21.10 -57.58 30.23
CA ALA A 779 20.77 -57.39 28.81
C ALA A 779 19.30 -57.00 28.52
N GLY A 780 19.10 -56.27 27.42
CA GLY A 780 17.81 -56.11 26.72
C GLY A 780 16.80 -55.12 27.34
N PRO A 781 15.73 -54.75 26.61
CA PRO A 781 15.27 -55.35 25.34
C PRO A 781 15.49 -54.48 24.09
N ASP A 782 15.36 -55.12 22.92
CA ASP A 782 15.20 -54.47 21.62
C ASP A 782 14.00 -53.50 21.59
N TYR A 783 14.14 -52.43 20.81
CA TYR A 783 13.02 -51.94 20.00
C TYR A 783 13.46 -51.83 18.53
N SER A 784 12.72 -52.50 17.67
CA SER A 784 12.96 -52.62 16.23
C SER A 784 13.03 -51.28 15.50
N MET A 785 13.82 -51.20 14.43
CA MET A 785 13.65 -50.18 13.39
C MET A 785 12.23 -50.24 12.82
N GLY A 786 11.34 -49.40 13.34
CA GLY A 786 10.04 -49.14 12.76
C GLY A 786 10.18 -48.20 11.58
N SER A 787 9.87 -48.70 10.39
CA SER A 787 9.80 -47.88 9.17
C SER A 787 8.70 -46.82 9.33
N MET A 788 9.09 -45.54 9.36
CA MET A 788 8.16 -44.40 9.36
C MET A 788 7.85 -43.95 7.92
N PRO A 789 6.71 -43.25 7.69
CA PRO A 789 6.06 -43.28 6.37
C PRO A 789 6.80 -42.48 5.29
N VAL A 790 6.94 -43.08 4.10
CA VAL A 790 7.43 -42.38 2.89
C VAL A 790 6.32 -41.47 2.35
N GLY A 791 6.30 -40.24 2.85
CA GLY A 791 5.44 -39.16 2.36
C GLY A 791 6.18 -38.17 1.46
N GLY A 792 6.16 -38.40 0.14
CA GLY A 792 6.22 -37.33 -0.86
C GLY A 792 7.56 -36.61 -1.16
N ASN A 793 8.61 -36.73 -0.36
CA ASN A 793 9.90 -36.06 -0.63
C ASN A 793 10.98 -37.05 -1.12
N ASN A 794 11.58 -36.76 -2.29
CA ASN A 794 12.79 -37.43 -2.75
C ASN A 794 13.89 -37.24 -1.69
N GLY A 795 14.50 -38.32 -1.18
CA GLY A 795 15.36 -38.35 0.01
C GLY A 795 16.67 -37.56 -0.10
N ARG A 796 16.58 -36.23 -0.21
CA ARG A 796 17.67 -35.27 -0.26
C ARG A 796 17.96 -34.74 1.15
N ILE A 797 19.23 -34.56 1.45
CA ILE A 797 19.70 -33.99 2.71
C ILE A 797 20.17 -32.56 2.45
N PHE A 798 19.73 -31.63 3.28
CA PHE A 798 20.12 -30.22 3.20
C PHE A 798 20.95 -29.79 4.40
N PHE A 799 21.90 -28.90 4.11
CA PHE A 799 22.57 -28.04 5.08
C PHE A 799 22.10 -26.61 4.75
N ASP A 800 21.47 -25.94 5.70
CA ASP A 800 21.13 -24.52 5.61
C ASP A 800 22.35 -23.67 5.98
N ALA A 801 22.98 -23.04 4.99
CA ALA A 801 24.26 -22.35 5.17
C ALA A 801 24.15 -20.98 5.86
N HIS A 802 22.95 -20.45 6.07
CA HIS A 802 22.72 -19.19 6.78
C HIS A 802 21.28 -19.08 7.30
N CYS A 803 21.11 -18.93 8.62
CA CYS A 803 19.83 -18.66 9.27
C CYS A 803 20.03 -18.03 10.66
N HIS A 804 18.95 -17.48 11.22
CA HIS A 804 18.87 -16.82 12.52
C HIS A 804 17.82 -17.49 13.42
N LEU A 805 18.01 -18.78 13.70
CA LEU A 805 17.06 -19.58 14.51
C LEU A 805 16.88 -19.09 15.96
N GLN A 806 17.77 -18.25 16.47
CA GLN A 806 17.66 -17.59 17.77
C GLN A 806 16.72 -16.36 17.77
N ASP A 807 16.25 -15.92 16.61
CA ASP A 807 15.43 -14.72 16.49
C ASP A 807 14.15 -14.84 17.34
N VAL A 808 13.84 -13.79 18.10
CA VAL A 808 12.69 -13.73 19.02
C VAL A 808 11.35 -14.02 18.31
N ARG A 809 11.25 -13.74 17.01
CA ARG A 809 10.08 -14.05 16.15
C ARG A 809 9.78 -15.55 16.07
N LEU A 810 10.78 -16.42 16.30
CA LEU A 810 10.67 -17.87 16.29
C LEU A 810 10.55 -18.49 17.70
N GLY A 811 10.82 -17.73 18.76
CA GLY A 811 10.98 -18.27 20.12
C GLY A 811 9.78 -19.05 20.67
N GLY A 812 8.56 -18.76 20.21
CA GLY A 812 7.34 -19.45 20.59
C GLY A 812 7.04 -20.76 19.85
N CYS A 813 7.81 -21.12 18.82
CA CYS A 813 7.57 -22.30 17.96
C CYS A 813 8.87 -22.98 17.46
N LEU A 814 10.04 -22.62 17.98
CA LEU A 814 11.34 -23.05 17.43
C LEU A 814 11.52 -24.58 17.37
N ASP A 815 11.03 -25.32 18.37
CA ASP A 815 11.14 -26.79 18.38
C ASP A 815 10.23 -27.43 17.31
N ASP A 816 9.05 -26.87 17.05
CA ASP A 816 8.17 -27.29 15.96
C ASP A 816 8.83 -27.01 14.60
N VAL A 817 9.34 -25.78 14.43
CA VAL A 817 10.06 -25.32 13.22
C VAL A 817 11.26 -26.22 12.90
N LEU A 818 12.05 -26.60 13.90
CA LEU A 818 13.16 -27.54 13.76
C LEU A 818 12.68 -28.95 13.41
N SER A 819 11.54 -29.39 13.94
CA SER A 819 10.96 -30.70 13.61
C SER A 819 10.48 -30.76 12.15
N GLU A 820 9.76 -29.74 11.68
CA GLU A 820 9.25 -29.63 10.32
C GLU A 820 10.40 -29.47 9.30
N ALA A 821 11.44 -28.70 9.65
CA ALA A 821 12.64 -28.57 8.83
C ALA A 821 13.37 -29.91 8.64
N ARG A 822 13.45 -30.75 9.70
CA ARG A 822 14.01 -32.10 9.59
C ARG A 822 13.16 -33.01 8.70
N VAL A 823 11.84 -32.92 8.76
CA VAL A 823 10.91 -33.64 7.85
C VAL A 823 11.12 -33.21 6.39
N ALA A 824 11.44 -31.93 6.15
CA ALA A 824 11.82 -31.41 4.83
C ALA A 824 13.25 -31.78 4.38
N GLY A 825 14.01 -32.53 5.19
CA GLY A 825 15.36 -32.99 4.89
C GLY A 825 16.49 -32.07 5.37
N VAL A 826 16.18 -30.96 6.08
CA VAL A 826 17.20 -30.06 6.63
C VAL A 826 17.79 -30.66 7.90
N ARG A 827 19.03 -31.13 7.80
CA ARG A 827 19.73 -31.85 8.88
C ARG A 827 20.66 -30.94 9.68
N TRP A 828 21.21 -29.92 9.01
CA TRP A 828 22.20 -29.01 9.56
C TRP A 828 21.85 -27.55 9.30
N PHE A 829 22.20 -26.68 10.24
CA PHE A 829 21.89 -25.25 10.24
C PHE A 829 23.14 -24.47 10.70
N ALA A 830 23.64 -23.56 9.86
CA ALA A 830 24.58 -22.54 10.29
C ALA A 830 23.80 -21.36 10.87
N VAL A 831 23.73 -21.31 12.20
CA VAL A 831 22.97 -20.31 12.94
C VAL A 831 23.87 -19.12 13.23
N ASN A 832 23.55 -17.97 12.66
CA ASN A 832 24.38 -16.78 12.71
C ASN A 832 23.84 -15.81 13.76
N ALA A 833 24.65 -15.51 14.78
CA ALA A 833 24.37 -14.44 15.71
C ALA A 833 24.69 -13.07 15.09
N THR A 834 24.07 -12.01 15.59
CA THR A 834 24.12 -10.68 14.97
C THR A 834 24.63 -9.56 15.90
N THR A 835 24.57 -9.78 17.22
CA THR A 835 24.83 -8.83 18.30
C THR A 835 25.62 -9.47 19.44
N GLU A 836 26.11 -8.69 20.41
CA GLU A 836 26.70 -9.30 21.63
C GLU A 836 25.70 -10.07 22.51
N GLU A 837 24.41 -9.77 22.37
CA GLU A 837 23.35 -10.29 23.26
C GLU A 837 22.94 -11.71 22.83
N ASP A 838 22.69 -11.91 21.53
CA ASP A 838 22.23 -13.18 20.95
C ASP A 838 23.35 -14.25 20.77
N TRP A 839 24.63 -13.88 20.97
CA TRP A 839 25.75 -14.84 21.04
C TRP A 839 25.50 -15.98 22.05
N ARG A 840 24.85 -15.68 23.18
CA ARG A 840 24.55 -16.69 24.21
C ARG A 840 23.43 -17.63 23.80
N ASP A 841 22.43 -17.11 23.10
CA ASP A 841 21.28 -17.89 22.65
C ASP A 841 21.67 -18.83 21.51
N VAL A 842 22.51 -18.37 20.57
CA VAL A 842 23.11 -19.23 19.54
C VAL A 842 24.02 -20.30 20.15
N LYS A 843 24.80 -19.98 21.19
CA LYS A 843 25.59 -20.99 21.94
C LYS A 843 24.67 -22.02 22.61
N ALA A 844 23.62 -21.58 23.31
CA ALA A 844 22.67 -22.47 23.97
C ALA A 844 21.93 -23.37 22.98
N LEU A 845 21.56 -22.86 21.80
CA LEU A 845 20.94 -23.64 20.73
C LEU A 845 21.90 -24.71 20.17
N ALA A 846 23.18 -24.37 20.00
CA ALA A 846 24.23 -25.30 19.58
C ALA A 846 24.55 -26.37 20.65
N ASP A 847 24.42 -26.05 21.94
CA ASP A 847 24.56 -27.04 23.02
C ASP A 847 23.29 -27.91 23.18
N LYS A 848 22.09 -27.40 22.82
CA LYS A 848 20.84 -28.19 22.72
C LYS A 848 20.84 -29.14 21.52
N HIS A 849 21.46 -28.74 20.40
CA HIS A 849 21.46 -29.49 19.14
C HIS A 849 22.87 -29.66 18.52
N PRO A 850 23.81 -30.30 19.23
CA PRO A 850 25.24 -30.33 18.88
C PRO A 850 25.58 -30.96 17.54
N GLU A 851 24.76 -31.91 17.06
CA GLU A 851 25.00 -32.61 15.78
C GLU A 851 24.29 -31.94 14.57
N SER A 852 23.47 -30.92 14.82
CA SER A 852 22.67 -30.21 13.80
C SER A 852 22.98 -28.72 13.68
N VAL A 853 23.40 -28.05 14.75
CA VAL A 853 23.60 -26.59 14.74
C VAL A 853 25.09 -26.26 14.76
N ALA A 854 25.55 -25.58 13.70
CA ALA A 854 26.84 -24.93 13.64
C ALA A 854 26.67 -23.45 14.08
N PRO A 855 27.08 -23.07 15.30
CA PRO A 855 26.96 -21.69 15.75
C PRO A 855 27.95 -20.79 14.99
N CYS A 856 27.56 -19.56 14.70
CA CYS A 856 28.47 -18.50 14.25
C CYS A 856 28.34 -17.31 15.19
N PHE A 857 29.47 -16.70 15.58
CA PHE A 857 29.49 -15.47 16.38
C PHE A 857 30.18 -14.32 15.63
N GLY A 858 29.54 -13.16 15.64
CA GLY A 858 30.04 -11.93 15.02
C GLY A 858 29.16 -10.73 15.37
N LEU A 859 29.64 -9.54 15.03
CA LEU A 859 28.86 -8.31 15.00
C LEU A 859 28.48 -7.95 13.58
N HIS A 860 27.17 -7.84 13.36
CA HIS A 860 26.56 -7.43 12.11
C HIS A 860 26.69 -5.92 11.86
N PRO A 861 26.89 -5.44 10.61
CA PRO A 861 26.96 -4.01 10.30
C PRO A 861 25.77 -3.18 10.83
N LEU A 862 24.54 -3.71 10.82
CA LEU A 862 23.35 -2.97 11.26
C LEU A 862 23.30 -2.74 12.79
N PHE A 863 23.97 -3.59 13.57
CA PHE A 863 23.96 -3.52 15.04
C PHE A 863 25.29 -3.00 15.63
N LEU A 864 26.15 -2.42 14.80
CA LEU A 864 27.42 -1.85 15.27
C LEU A 864 27.26 -0.64 16.21
N SER A 865 26.06 -0.04 16.29
CA SER A 865 25.75 1.07 17.20
C SER A 865 25.52 0.62 18.65
N SER A 866 25.07 -0.62 18.88
CA SER A 866 24.84 -1.18 20.22
C SER A 866 26.08 -1.89 20.82
N ARG A 867 27.20 -1.96 20.08
CA ARG A 867 28.42 -2.61 20.55
C ARG A 867 29.01 -1.96 21.80
N SER A 868 29.40 -2.78 22.76
CA SER A 868 30.06 -2.37 24.00
C SER A 868 31.54 -2.04 23.73
N CYS A 869 32.17 -1.25 24.59
CA CYS A 869 33.62 -0.96 24.51
C CYS A 869 34.54 -2.19 24.67
N GLN A 870 33.98 -3.37 24.99
CA GLN A 870 34.70 -4.64 25.17
C GLN A 870 34.25 -5.72 24.16
N TRP A 871 33.55 -5.34 23.08
CA TRP A 871 32.99 -6.26 22.11
C TRP A 871 34.00 -7.27 21.54
N MET A 872 35.21 -6.82 21.19
CA MET A 872 36.23 -7.66 20.55
C MET A 872 36.84 -8.70 21.51
N PRO A 873 37.30 -8.35 22.74
CA PRO A 873 37.69 -9.35 23.74
C PRO A 873 36.59 -10.35 24.10
N LYS A 874 35.32 -9.93 24.12
CA LYS A 874 34.18 -10.84 24.36
C LYS A 874 33.98 -11.83 23.21
N LEU A 875 34.03 -11.36 21.95
CA LEU A 875 33.95 -12.22 20.76
C LEU A 875 35.06 -13.27 20.77
N GLU A 876 36.29 -12.85 21.10
CA GLU A 876 37.43 -13.75 21.24
C GLU A 876 37.19 -14.81 22.34
N SER A 877 36.69 -14.41 23.52
CA SER A 877 36.32 -15.35 24.59
C SER A 877 35.26 -16.35 24.13
N MET A 878 34.18 -15.89 23.49
CA MET A 878 33.09 -16.74 23.01
C MET A 878 33.57 -17.79 21.99
N LEU A 879 34.44 -17.40 21.06
CA LEU A 879 35.02 -18.29 20.05
C LEU A 879 36.06 -19.27 20.63
N ARG A 880 36.77 -18.89 21.70
CA ARG A 880 37.68 -19.79 22.45
C ARG A 880 36.91 -20.79 23.32
N GLU A 881 35.85 -20.35 24.00
CA GLU A 881 34.96 -21.19 24.80
C GLU A 881 34.11 -22.15 23.95
N THR A 882 33.91 -21.82 22.67
CA THR A 882 33.07 -22.59 21.74
C THR A 882 33.90 -22.99 20.52
N PRO A 883 34.71 -24.06 20.60
CA PRO A 883 35.56 -24.51 19.48
C PRO A 883 34.79 -24.81 18.18
N SER A 884 33.51 -25.16 18.29
CA SER A 884 32.64 -25.47 17.16
C SER A 884 32.00 -24.25 16.49
N ALA A 885 32.32 -23.03 16.94
CA ALA A 885 31.72 -21.81 16.40
C ALA A 885 32.53 -21.19 15.26
N ALA A 886 31.87 -20.89 14.15
CA ALA A 886 32.43 -20.09 13.05
C ALA A 886 32.35 -18.58 13.38
N VAL A 887 32.92 -17.74 12.51
CA VAL A 887 32.81 -16.28 12.65
C VAL A 887 31.66 -15.78 11.77
N GLY A 888 30.70 -15.05 12.32
CA GLY A 888 29.53 -14.57 11.57
C GLY A 888 28.29 -14.34 12.43
N GLU A 889 27.35 -13.50 12.01
CA GLU A 889 27.36 -12.73 10.76
C GLU A 889 28.19 -11.43 10.92
N ILE A 890 29.07 -11.15 9.96
CA ILE A 890 29.84 -9.90 9.91
C ILE A 890 29.69 -9.28 8.52
N GLY A 891 30.00 -8.00 8.32
CA GLY A 891 30.03 -7.49 6.94
C GLY A 891 29.89 -5.99 6.75
N LEU A 892 29.35 -5.62 5.58
CA LEU A 892 29.20 -4.24 5.10
C LEU A 892 27.82 -4.02 4.49
N ASP A 893 27.15 -2.94 4.89
CA ASP A 893 25.88 -2.51 4.32
C ASP A 893 25.89 -1.00 4.00
N LYS A 894 25.68 -0.66 2.71
CA LYS A 894 25.52 0.72 2.21
C LYS A 894 24.06 1.12 1.98
N ARG A 895 23.08 0.40 2.54
CA ARG A 895 21.68 0.85 2.61
C ARG A 895 21.54 1.97 3.65
N PRO A 896 20.66 2.97 3.43
CA PRO A 896 20.36 4.01 4.42
C PRO A 896 19.75 3.52 5.75
N ILE A 897 19.51 2.22 5.92
CA ILE A 897 19.05 1.61 7.18
C ILE A 897 20.21 1.28 8.14
N CYS A 898 21.46 1.38 7.67
CA CYS A 898 22.62 1.28 8.54
C CYS A 898 23.02 2.68 9.03
N ASP A 899 22.68 2.99 10.27
CA ASP A 899 22.99 4.28 10.92
C ASP A 899 24.48 4.43 11.32
N VAL A 900 25.31 3.44 10.99
CA VAL A 900 26.74 3.41 11.33
C VAL A 900 27.58 3.75 10.11
N ASP A 901 28.52 4.69 10.29
CA ASP A 901 29.37 5.18 9.21
C ASP A 901 30.19 4.04 8.57
N PHE A 902 30.41 4.17 7.26
CA PHE A 902 30.97 3.09 6.47
C PHE A 902 32.44 2.77 6.84
N ASP A 903 33.20 3.73 7.34
CA ASP A 903 34.59 3.51 7.74
C ASP A 903 34.65 2.70 9.05
N THR A 904 33.77 2.98 10.01
CA THR A 904 33.56 2.14 11.20
C THR A 904 33.14 0.71 10.84
N GLN A 905 32.25 0.53 9.85
CA GLN A 905 31.89 -0.82 9.38
C GLN A 905 33.12 -1.57 8.85
N VAL A 906 33.95 -0.89 8.03
CA VAL A 906 35.18 -1.47 7.46
C VAL A 906 36.22 -1.81 8.54
N GLU A 907 36.38 -0.96 9.56
CA GLU A 907 37.28 -1.22 10.70
C GLU A 907 36.85 -2.49 11.46
N VAL A 908 35.59 -2.55 11.90
CA VAL A 908 35.06 -3.67 12.68
C VAL A 908 35.04 -4.96 11.85
N MET A 909 34.71 -4.89 10.56
CA MET A 909 34.78 -6.06 9.68
C MET A 909 36.22 -6.56 9.55
N LYS A 910 37.21 -5.69 9.34
CA LYS A 910 38.63 -6.08 9.22
C LYS A 910 39.13 -6.77 10.49
N ALA A 911 38.76 -6.27 11.67
CA ALA A 911 39.11 -6.90 12.94
C ALA A 911 38.56 -8.33 13.07
N GLN A 912 37.28 -8.54 12.71
CA GLN A 912 36.64 -9.86 12.79
C GLN A 912 37.16 -10.84 11.73
N LEU A 913 37.44 -10.37 10.49
CA LEU A 913 38.09 -11.17 9.45
C LEU A 913 39.53 -11.58 9.85
N GLN A 914 40.25 -10.72 10.57
CA GLN A 914 41.60 -11.00 11.04
C GLN A 914 41.56 -12.08 12.13
N LEU A 915 40.65 -11.96 13.10
CA LEU A 915 40.42 -13.00 14.12
C LEU A 915 40.04 -14.35 13.49
N ALA A 916 39.16 -14.36 12.49
CA ALA A 916 38.78 -15.58 11.77
C ALA A 916 39.98 -16.31 11.13
N LYS A 917 40.95 -15.55 10.59
CA LYS A 917 42.21 -16.11 10.08
C LYS A 917 43.11 -16.64 11.19
N GLU A 918 43.22 -15.93 12.30
CA GLU A 918 44.07 -16.33 13.43
C GLU A 918 43.59 -17.64 14.09
N ILE A 919 42.27 -17.85 14.16
CA ILE A 919 41.68 -19.10 14.69
C ILE A 919 41.43 -20.18 13.62
N GLY A 920 41.71 -19.88 12.34
CA GLY A 920 41.59 -20.83 11.23
C GLY A 920 40.16 -21.30 10.90
N ARG A 921 39.14 -20.46 11.13
CA ARG A 921 37.71 -20.82 10.96
C ARG A 921 37.04 -20.12 9.78
N PRO A 922 35.99 -20.72 9.17
CA PRO A 922 35.21 -20.07 8.12
C PRO A 922 34.52 -18.80 8.65
N VAL A 923 34.23 -17.89 7.72
CA VAL A 923 33.52 -16.64 8.03
C VAL A 923 32.28 -16.44 7.16
N SER A 924 31.17 -16.03 7.78
CA SER A 924 29.89 -15.74 7.14
C SER A 924 29.70 -14.22 6.99
N VAL A 925 29.55 -13.77 5.74
CA VAL A 925 29.71 -12.35 5.37
C VAL A 925 28.46 -11.77 4.71
N HIS A 926 27.85 -10.81 5.42
CA HIS A 926 26.87 -9.85 4.90
C HIS A 926 27.52 -8.91 3.88
N CYS A 927 26.89 -8.70 2.73
CA CYS A 927 27.34 -7.65 1.82
C CYS A 927 26.22 -7.07 0.96
N VAL A 928 25.73 -5.89 1.33
CA VAL A 928 24.70 -5.19 0.57
C VAL A 928 25.25 -3.87 0.02
N ARG A 929 25.18 -3.72 -1.31
CA ARG A 929 25.68 -2.56 -2.09
C ARG A 929 27.20 -2.27 -1.92
N ALA A 930 27.96 -3.15 -1.27
CA ALA A 930 29.38 -2.95 -0.94
C ALA A 930 30.36 -3.98 -1.56
N TYR A 931 29.93 -4.85 -2.49
CA TYR A 931 30.77 -5.94 -3.03
C TYR A 931 32.12 -5.49 -3.62
N GLY A 932 32.21 -4.28 -4.17
CA GLY A 932 33.47 -3.71 -4.67
C GLY A 932 34.48 -3.41 -3.55
N ASP A 933 34.00 -2.81 -2.46
CA ASP A 933 34.78 -2.54 -1.26
C ASP A 933 35.18 -3.84 -0.56
N LEU A 934 34.25 -4.78 -0.44
CA LEU A 934 34.51 -6.11 0.11
C LEU A 934 35.61 -6.84 -0.68
N LEU A 935 35.55 -6.84 -2.02
CA LEU A 935 36.58 -7.48 -2.83
C LEU A 935 37.95 -6.81 -2.64
N ARG A 936 38.01 -5.49 -2.46
CA ARG A 936 39.25 -4.78 -2.11
C ARG A 936 39.79 -5.24 -0.75
N ILE A 937 38.94 -5.29 0.27
CA ILE A 937 39.32 -5.70 1.65
C ILE A 937 39.80 -7.15 1.68
N VAL A 938 39.07 -8.09 1.06
CA VAL A 938 39.47 -9.51 1.00
C VAL A 938 40.77 -9.68 0.21
N LYS A 939 41.00 -8.89 -0.85
CA LYS A 939 42.30 -8.87 -1.57
C LYS A 939 43.45 -8.33 -0.72
N GLU A 940 43.22 -7.27 0.05
CA GLU A 940 44.22 -6.70 0.98
C GLU A 940 44.61 -7.71 2.07
N MET A 941 43.64 -8.50 2.57
CA MET A 941 43.86 -9.51 3.61
C MET A 941 44.38 -10.85 3.08
N GLY A 942 44.28 -11.10 1.76
CA GLY A 942 44.68 -12.35 1.10
C GLY A 942 43.68 -13.50 1.25
N GLU A 943 44.00 -14.67 0.69
CA GLU A 943 43.12 -15.85 0.63
C GLU A 943 42.64 -16.35 2.01
N PHE A 944 41.37 -16.78 2.08
CA PHE A 944 40.75 -17.37 3.26
C PHE A 944 40.63 -18.89 3.09
N GLN A 945 41.66 -19.63 3.52
CA GLN A 945 41.74 -21.08 3.33
C GLN A 945 40.63 -21.87 4.04
N ALA A 946 40.18 -21.40 5.21
CA ALA A 946 39.04 -21.95 5.94
C ALA A 946 37.68 -21.66 5.27
N GLY A 947 37.65 -20.75 4.29
CA GLY A 947 36.47 -20.36 3.53
C GLY A 947 35.84 -19.04 3.95
N LEU A 948 35.27 -18.33 2.97
CA LEU A 948 34.52 -17.10 3.16
C LEU A 948 33.16 -17.24 2.49
N ILE A 949 32.09 -17.34 3.27
CA ILE A 949 30.72 -17.48 2.78
C ILE A 949 30.19 -16.08 2.47
N LEU A 950 29.96 -15.79 1.19
CA LEU A 950 29.14 -14.66 0.78
C LEU A 950 27.69 -15.11 0.84
N HIS A 951 27.01 -14.77 1.93
CA HIS A 951 25.60 -15.09 2.09
C HIS A 951 24.73 -14.20 1.18
N SER A 952 23.56 -14.71 0.82
CA SER A 952 22.55 -14.11 -0.05
C SER A 952 23.16 -13.36 -1.24
N TYR A 953 23.99 -14.04 -2.04
CA TYR A 953 24.84 -13.39 -3.03
C TYR A 953 24.05 -12.78 -4.20
N MET A 954 23.97 -11.45 -4.23
CA MET A 954 23.31 -10.66 -5.29
C MET A 954 24.29 -9.89 -6.19
N GLY A 955 25.58 -10.24 -6.13
CA GLY A 955 26.66 -9.61 -6.89
C GLY A 955 26.59 -9.83 -8.42
N SER A 956 27.52 -9.24 -9.16
CA SER A 956 27.62 -9.46 -10.62
C SER A 956 28.43 -10.72 -10.93
N ALA A 957 28.10 -11.39 -12.04
CA ALA A 957 28.82 -12.56 -12.53
C ALA A 957 30.35 -12.34 -12.68
N GLU A 958 30.76 -11.10 -12.96
CA GLU A 958 32.16 -10.70 -13.12
C GLU A 958 32.95 -10.75 -11.80
N MET A 959 32.28 -10.55 -10.66
CA MET A 959 32.88 -10.57 -9.33
C MET A 959 33.08 -11.99 -8.77
N VAL A 960 32.33 -12.97 -9.30
CA VAL A 960 32.39 -14.38 -8.87
C VAL A 960 33.82 -14.93 -8.99
N GLY A 961 34.46 -14.80 -10.16
CA GLY A 961 35.82 -15.31 -10.39
C GLY A 961 36.86 -14.75 -9.40
N PRO A 962 36.98 -13.41 -9.24
CA PRO A 962 37.83 -12.79 -8.24
C PRO A 962 37.56 -13.27 -6.80
N PHE A 963 36.30 -13.43 -6.40
CA PHE A 963 35.97 -13.94 -5.06
C PHE A 963 36.31 -15.43 -4.90
N SER A 964 36.02 -16.29 -5.89
CA SER A 964 36.42 -17.71 -5.87
C SER A 964 37.93 -17.88 -5.69
N SER A 965 38.74 -17.02 -6.33
CA SER A 965 40.21 -17.05 -6.21
C SER A 965 40.76 -16.64 -4.83
N LEU A 966 39.89 -16.17 -3.93
CA LEU A 966 40.24 -15.76 -2.56
C LEU A 966 39.64 -16.69 -1.50
N GLY A 967 39.09 -17.85 -1.92
CA GLY A 967 38.49 -18.85 -1.03
C GLY A 967 36.97 -18.70 -0.83
N ALA A 968 36.30 -17.80 -1.56
CA ALA A 968 34.88 -17.53 -1.34
C ALA A 968 33.95 -18.65 -1.84
N TYR A 969 32.87 -18.84 -1.10
CA TYR A 969 31.69 -19.62 -1.45
C TYR A 969 30.49 -18.68 -1.58
N PHE A 970 29.50 -19.05 -2.40
CA PHE A 970 28.35 -18.23 -2.74
C PHE A 970 27.09 -18.96 -2.32
N SER A 971 26.39 -18.37 -1.35
CA SER A 971 25.12 -18.90 -0.87
C SER A 971 23.95 -18.09 -1.43
N PHE A 972 22.80 -18.74 -1.53
CA PHE A 972 21.61 -18.20 -2.18
C PHE A 972 20.38 -18.48 -1.33
N SER A 973 19.70 -17.42 -0.91
CA SER A 973 18.40 -17.43 -0.24
C SER A 973 17.25 -17.14 -1.20
N GLY A 974 16.01 -17.03 -0.69
CA GLY A 974 14.83 -16.71 -1.49
C GLY A 974 14.89 -15.37 -2.24
N PHE A 975 15.75 -14.43 -1.82
CA PHE A 975 15.96 -13.15 -2.50
C PHE A 975 16.49 -13.28 -3.94
N ILE A 976 17.07 -14.42 -4.33
CA ILE A 976 17.47 -14.68 -5.73
C ILE A 976 16.29 -14.53 -6.72
N GLY A 977 15.05 -14.77 -6.27
CA GLY A 977 13.82 -14.58 -7.07
C GLY A 977 13.45 -13.13 -7.37
N GLY A 978 14.05 -12.17 -6.64
CA GLY A 978 13.89 -10.73 -6.88
C GLY A 978 14.78 -10.18 -7.99
N LEU A 979 15.82 -10.91 -8.41
CA LEU A 979 16.71 -10.48 -9.49
C LEU A 979 16.07 -10.68 -10.88
N GLN A 980 16.43 -9.81 -11.83
CA GLN A 980 16.07 -10.02 -13.25
C GLN A 980 16.61 -11.39 -13.72
N ALA A 981 15.75 -12.24 -14.30
CA ALA A 981 16.08 -13.63 -14.62
C ALA A 981 17.42 -13.79 -15.36
N LYS A 982 17.62 -13.05 -16.47
CA LYS A 982 18.88 -13.07 -17.24
C LYS A 982 20.13 -12.69 -16.44
N LYS A 983 19.99 -11.82 -15.42
CA LYS A 983 21.10 -11.45 -14.52
C LYS A 983 21.39 -12.56 -13.52
N ALA A 984 20.35 -13.18 -12.95
CA ALA A 984 20.48 -14.30 -12.03
C ALA A 984 21.06 -15.55 -12.73
N GLU A 985 20.55 -15.91 -13.91
CA GLU A 985 21.07 -16.97 -14.77
C GLU A 985 22.58 -16.77 -15.08
N LYS A 986 22.96 -15.60 -15.60
CA LYS A 986 24.36 -15.30 -15.95
C LYS A 986 25.29 -15.33 -14.73
N MET A 987 24.78 -15.00 -13.55
CA MET A 987 25.53 -15.06 -12.29
C MET A 987 25.68 -16.52 -11.83
N LEU A 988 24.60 -17.28 -11.71
CA LEU A 988 24.62 -18.67 -11.26
C LEU A 988 25.42 -19.59 -12.21
N GLN A 989 25.34 -19.37 -13.53
CA GLN A 989 26.17 -20.08 -14.52
C GLN A 989 27.68 -19.81 -14.34
N ARG A 990 28.06 -18.75 -13.64
CA ARG A 990 29.47 -18.41 -13.38
C ARG A 990 29.98 -18.95 -12.04
N VAL A 991 29.08 -19.30 -11.12
CA VAL A 991 29.41 -19.87 -9.80
C VAL A 991 29.92 -21.30 -9.96
N PRO A 992 31.13 -21.63 -9.48
CA PRO A 992 31.62 -23.00 -9.48
C PRO A 992 30.73 -23.91 -8.61
N LEU A 993 30.43 -25.12 -9.08
CA LEU A 993 29.55 -26.05 -8.36
C LEU A 993 30.17 -26.53 -7.03
N ASP A 994 31.51 -26.54 -6.92
CA ASP A 994 32.26 -26.80 -5.68
C ASP A 994 32.29 -25.60 -4.71
N ARG A 995 31.64 -24.49 -5.07
CA ARG A 995 31.57 -23.24 -4.29
C ARG A 995 30.14 -22.72 -4.07
N LEU A 996 29.13 -23.44 -4.57
CA LEU A 996 27.72 -23.09 -4.41
C LEU A 996 27.18 -23.62 -3.07
N LEU A 997 26.38 -22.81 -2.39
CA LEU A 997 25.66 -23.15 -1.17
C LEU A 997 24.17 -22.78 -1.32
N LEU A 998 23.34 -23.31 -0.43
CA LEU A 998 21.93 -22.93 -0.29
C LEU A 998 21.69 -22.52 1.16
N GLU A 999 20.81 -21.55 1.35
CA GLU A 999 20.37 -21.11 2.67
C GLU A 999 18.89 -20.73 2.66
N THR A 1000 18.29 -20.58 3.83
CA THR A 1000 16.98 -19.92 3.92
C THR A 1000 17.05 -18.47 4.33
N ASP A 1001 18.06 -18.05 5.10
CA ASP A 1001 18.09 -16.74 5.78
C ASP A 1001 16.89 -16.58 6.75
N CYS A 1002 16.32 -17.71 7.20
CA CYS A 1002 15.17 -17.78 8.11
C CYS A 1002 15.44 -17.01 9.42
N PRO A 1003 14.48 -16.21 9.94
CA PRO A 1003 13.08 -16.08 9.49
C PRO A 1003 12.83 -15.05 8.38
N ASP A 1004 13.87 -14.54 7.73
CA ASP A 1004 13.79 -13.59 6.62
C ASP A 1004 13.96 -14.28 5.24
N ALA A 1005 14.05 -13.48 4.16
CA ALA A 1005 14.21 -13.94 2.76
C ALA A 1005 13.19 -14.98 2.22
N LEU A 1006 11.91 -14.86 2.57
CA LEU A 1006 10.82 -15.70 2.06
C LEU A 1006 10.88 -15.90 0.52
N PRO A 1007 10.97 -17.14 -0.01
CA PRO A 1007 11.12 -17.38 -1.44
C PRO A 1007 9.94 -16.91 -2.30
N TYR A 1008 10.27 -16.34 -3.46
CA TYR A 1008 9.29 -15.80 -4.42
C TYR A 1008 8.65 -16.91 -5.29
N VAL A 1009 7.89 -17.80 -4.67
CA VAL A 1009 7.17 -18.95 -5.30
C VAL A 1009 5.67 -18.95 -4.98
N ASP A 1010 4.89 -19.87 -5.56
CA ASP A 1010 3.45 -19.97 -5.25
C ASP A 1010 3.21 -20.19 -3.74
N LEU A 1011 2.23 -19.49 -3.17
CA LEU A 1011 1.94 -19.50 -1.73
C LEU A 1011 1.50 -20.88 -1.22
N GLY A 1012 0.96 -21.73 -2.11
CA GLY A 1012 0.63 -23.13 -1.83
C GLY A 1012 1.84 -24.07 -1.76
N LEU A 1013 3.05 -23.61 -2.09
CA LEU A 1013 4.31 -24.36 -2.03
C LEU A 1013 5.21 -23.96 -0.84
N LEU A 1014 4.83 -22.90 -0.11
CA LEU A 1014 5.58 -22.41 1.05
C LEU A 1014 5.12 -23.12 2.33
N GLN A 1015 6.10 -23.60 3.10
CA GLN A 1015 5.92 -23.90 4.52
C GLN A 1015 5.88 -22.57 5.29
N TRP A 1016 4.87 -22.42 6.16
CA TRP A 1016 4.68 -21.23 6.99
C TRP A 1016 5.15 -21.50 8.41
N VAL A 1017 5.78 -20.50 9.03
CA VAL A 1017 6.16 -20.58 10.45
C VAL A 1017 4.90 -20.72 11.32
N PRO A 1018 4.84 -21.69 12.26
CA PRO A 1018 3.69 -21.84 13.15
C PRO A 1018 3.43 -20.55 13.94
N ASN A 1019 2.16 -20.17 14.06
CA ASN A 1019 1.69 -18.96 14.75
C ASN A 1019 2.15 -17.61 14.15
N ASP A 1020 2.76 -17.57 12.96
CA ASP A 1020 3.04 -16.31 12.25
C ASP A 1020 1.73 -15.53 11.96
N PRO A 1021 1.54 -14.31 12.50
CA PRO A 1021 0.33 -13.51 12.25
C PRO A 1021 0.19 -13.02 10.80
N ASN A 1022 1.28 -13.04 10.03
CA ASN A 1022 1.32 -12.63 8.61
C ASN A 1022 1.34 -13.84 7.65
N GLY A 1023 1.52 -15.06 8.17
CA GLY A 1023 1.51 -16.31 7.42
C GLY A 1023 0.10 -16.82 7.11
N LEU A 1024 -0.02 -17.70 6.12
CA LEU A 1024 -1.27 -18.40 5.86
C LEU A 1024 -1.43 -19.55 6.87
N ARG A 1025 -2.50 -19.52 7.68
CA ARG A 1025 -2.77 -20.57 8.68
C ARG A 1025 -2.83 -21.96 8.02
N GLN A 1026 -1.96 -22.88 8.47
CA GLN A 1026 -2.14 -24.31 8.19
C GLN A 1026 -3.50 -24.74 8.76
N GLY A 1027 -4.36 -25.32 7.91
CA GLY A 1027 -5.74 -25.68 8.30
C GLY A 1027 -6.81 -25.64 7.21
N GLN A 1028 -6.50 -25.27 5.96
CA GLN A 1028 -7.44 -25.35 4.83
C GLN A 1028 -6.79 -25.93 3.56
N SER A 1029 -6.57 -27.25 3.53
CA SER A 1029 -6.26 -27.97 2.28
C SER A 1029 -6.79 -29.41 2.19
N HIS A 1030 -7.90 -29.72 2.87
CA HIS A 1030 -8.80 -30.83 2.47
C HIS A 1030 -10.26 -30.37 2.54
N GLY A 1031 -11.01 -30.52 1.43
CA GLY A 1031 -12.37 -29.97 1.26
C GLY A 1031 -12.36 -28.60 0.56
N ALA A 1032 -12.10 -28.58 -0.75
CA ALA A 1032 -11.70 -27.38 -1.49
C ALA A 1032 -12.80 -26.31 -1.67
N GLY A 1033 -12.94 -25.41 -0.70
CA GLY A 1033 -13.83 -24.24 -0.79
C GLY A 1033 -14.01 -23.47 0.51
N SER A 1034 -14.86 -22.43 0.45
CA SER A 1034 -15.25 -21.50 1.53
C SER A 1034 -14.11 -20.68 2.15
N ASN A 1035 -14.00 -19.39 1.78
CA ASN A 1035 -14.71 -18.27 2.40
C ASN A 1035 -14.34 -18.09 3.88
N VAL A 1036 -13.45 -17.13 4.17
CA VAL A 1036 -13.81 -15.75 4.60
C VAL A 1036 -14.23 -15.69 6.06
N SER A 1037 -13.35 -15.11 6.89
CA SER A 1037 -13.61 -14.15 7.99
C SER A 1037 -12.47 -14.27 9.01
N SER A 1038 -11.43 -13.43 9.00
CA SER A 1038 -11.38 -12.02 9.44
C SER A 1038 -11.30 -11.81 10.96
N SER A 1039 -10.10 -11.55 11.48
CA SER A 1039 -9.82 -10.68 12.65
C SER A 1039 -8.30 -10.61 12.87
N LYS A 1040 -7.65 -9.48 12.59
CA LYS A 1040 -7.37 -8.38 13.55
C LYS A 1040 -6.42 -8.77 14.71
N GLY A 1041 -5.17 -8.32 14.58
CA GLY A 1041 -4.13 -8.21 15.61
C GLY A 1041 -2.86 -7.74 14.89
N SER A 1042 -2.60 -6.43 14.78
CA SER A 1042 -1.85 -5.65 15.77
C SER A 1042 -0.41 -6.11 15.97
N MET A 1043 0.49 -5.76 15.04
CA MET A 1043 1.75 -5.04 15.30
C MET A 1043 2.45 -4.68 13.98
N GLY A 1044 3.31 -3.65 14.01
CA GLY A 1044 3.99 -3.13 12.82
C GLY A 1044 5.23 -3.94 12.43
N GLY A 1045 5.70 -3.78 11.19
CA GLY A 1045 6.88 -4.46 10.69
C GLY A 1045 7.20 -4.12 9.22
N SER A 1046 8.13 -3.19 9.03
CA SER A 1046 8.83 -2.81 7.79
C SER A 1046 9.01 -3.97 6.79
N THR A 1047 8.83 -3.79 5.47
CA THR A 1047 9.94 -3.27 4.64
C THR A 1047 9.55 -2.95 3.17
N VAL A 1048 10.40 -2.07 2.60
CA VAL A 1048 10.84 -1.92 1.19
C VAL A 1048 10.79 -3.24 0.39
N GLY A 1049 10.48 -3.32 -0.90
CA GLY A 1049 10.30 -2.29 -1.93
C GLY A 1049 11.07 -2.70 -3.21
N GLY A 1050 10.37 -2.83 -4.33
CA GLY A 1050 10.95 -3.22 -5.62
C GLY A 1050 9.98 -2.92 -6.76
N ASP A 1051 10.46 -2.18 -7.76
CA ASP A 1051 9.63 -1.63 -8.83
C ASP A 1051 9.14 -2.67 -9.84
N GLY A 1052 8.01 -2.36 -10.46
CA GLY A 1052 7.33 -3.25 -11.39
C GLY A 1052 7.95 -3.25 -12.79
N ASP A 1053 8.12 -4.45 -13.34
CA ASP A 1053 8.06 -4.69 -14.79
C ASP A 1053 6.80 -5.53 -15.09
N GLY A 1054 6.16 -5.28 -16.22
CA GLY A 1054 4.82 -5.74 -16.56
C GLY A 1054 4.72 -7.24 -16.80
N SER A 1055 4.57 -8.02 -15.73
CA SER A 1055 4.21 -9.43 -15.77
C SER A 1055 3.36 -9.80 -14.56
N GLY A 1056 2.32 -10.63 -14.76
CA GLY A 1056 1.37 -11.01 -13.70
C GLY A 1056 2.03 -11.82 -12.59
N LYS A 1057 2.53 -11.14 -11.57
CA LYS A 1057 3.21 -11.73 -10.41
C LYS A 1057 2.25 -11.84 -9.21
N PRO A 1058 2.23 -12.96 -8.48
CA PRO A 1058 1.37 -13.13 -7.32
C PRO A 1058 1.74 -12.15 -6.19
N ALA A 1059 0.75 -11.71 -5.42
CA ALA A 1059 0.93 -10.80 -4.30
C ALA A 1059 1.30 -11.57 -3.04
N PHE A 1060 2.52 -11.40 -2.55
CA PHE A 1060 3.01 -12.04 -1.33
C PHE A 1060 2.55 -11.28 -0.07
N PRO A 1061 2.25 -11.98 1.04
CA PRO A 1061 2.00 -11.33 2.32
C PRO A 1061 3.27 -10.61 2.79
N LYS A 1062 3.16 -9.29 3.02
CA LYS A 1062 4.28 -8.49 3.54
C LYS A 1062 4.51 -8.80 5.02
N GLY A 1063 5.76 -9.04 5.41
CA GLY A 1063 6.14 -9.29 6.80
C GLY A 1063 5.88 -10.71 7.30
N ALA A 1064 5.56 -11.66 6.41
CA ALA A 1064 5.47 -13.07 6.76
C ALA A 1064 6.87 -13.70 6.90
N LEU A 1065 6.99 -14.60 7.88
CA LEU A 1065 8.24 -15.23 8.26
C LEU A 1065 8.55 -16.42 7.34
N ASN A 1066 9.81 -16.55 6.98
CA ASN A 1066 10.31 -17.69 6.23
C ASN A 1066 10.57 -18.89 7.14
N HIS A 1067 10.21 -20.09 6.69
CA HIS A 1067 10.44 -21.33 7.41
C HIS A 1067 11.66 -22.08 6.82
N PRO A 1068 12.54 -22.73 7.61
CA PRO A 1068 13.74 -23.39 7.08
C PRO A 1068 13.45 -24.51 6.07
N ALA A 1069 12.27 -25.16 6.15
CA ALA A 1069 11.83 -26.13 5.14
C ALA A 1069 11.72 -25.54 3.70
N ASN A 1070 11.60 -24.22 3.57
CA ASN A 1070 11.54 -23.52 2.28
C ASN A 1070 12.87 -23.54 1.51
N ILE A 1071 13.96 -24.10 2.08
CA ILE A 1071 15.19 -24.39 1.32
C ILE A 1071 14.92 -25.27 0.09
N THR A 1072 13.86 -26.07 0.13
CA THR A 1072 13.33 -26.84 -1.02
C THR A 1072 12.90 -25.94 -2.18
N GLN A 1073 12.26 -24.80 -1.89
CA GLN A 1073 11.84 -23.82 -2.90
C GLN A 1073 13.03 -23.01 -3.43
N VAL A 1074 13.99 -22.69 -2.56
CA VAL A 1074 15.27 -22.08 -2.94
C VAL A 1074 16.04 -23.01 -3.88
N LEU A 1075 16.10 -24.31 -3.58
CA LEU A 1075 16.71 -25.34 -4.45
C LEU A 1075 16.08 -25.34 -5.86
N THR A 1076 14.76 -25.46 -5.95
CA THR A 1076 14.04 -25.49 -7.24
C THR A 1076 14.33 -24.23 -8.07
N LEU A 1077 14.38 -23.06 -7.41
CA LEU A 1077 14.67 -21.78 -8.05
C LEU A 1077 16.13 -21.70 -8.54
N VAL A 1078 17.10 -22.08 -7.71
CA VAL A 1078 18.53 -22.08 -8.04
C VAL A 1078 18.85 -23.09 -9.14
N ALA A 1079 18.32 -24.32 -9.06
CA ALA A 1079 18.50 -25.36 -10.07
C ALA A 1079 17.98 -24.93 -11.44
N ARG A 1080 16.77 -24.36 -11.49
CA ARG A 1080 16.17 -23.81 -12.71
C ARG A 1080 17.04 -22.71 -13.34
N LEU A 1081 17.51 -21.76 -12.54
CA LEU A 1081 18.31 -20.62 -13.03
C LEU A 1081 19.75 -21.00 -13.39
N ALA A 1082 20.33 -22.01 -12.74
CA ALA A 1082 21.64 -22.56 -13.04
C ALA A 1082 21.64 -23.50 -14.28
N GLY A 1083 20.46 -23.94 -14.74
CA GLY A 1083 20.35 -24.94 -15.80
C GLY A 1083 20.84 -26.33 -15.37
N LYS A 1084 20.62 -26.69 -14.10
CA LYS A 1084 21.08 -27.93 -13.47
C LYS A 1084 19.92 -28.69 -12.84
N THR A 1085 20.13 -29.97 -12.55
CA THR A 1085 19.14 -30.74 -11.79
C THR A 1085 19.16 -30.32 -10.32
N GLU A 1086 18.01 -30.39 -9.66
CA GLU A 1086 17.90 -30.17 -8.21
C GLU A 1086 18.75 -31.16 -7.42
N GLN A 1087 18.95 -32.38 -7.93
CA GLN A 1087 19.80 -33.38 -7.28
C GLN A 1087 21.27 -32.93 -7.25
N GLU A 1088 21.82 -32.50 -8.39
CA GLU A 1088 23.19 -31.98 -8.49
C GLU A 1088 23.42 -30.77 -7.57
N ILE A 1089 22.46 -29.84 -7.51
CA ILE A 1089 22.58 -28.63 -6.68
C ILE A 1089 22.50 -28.99 -5.19
N ALA A 1090 21.56 -29.84 -4.77
CA ALA A 1090 21.40 -30.24 -3.38
C ALA A 1090 22.64 -30.99 -2.86
N GLU A 1091 23.13 -31.97 -3.61
CA GLU A 1091 24.32 -32.75 -3.26
C GLU A 1091 25.59 -31.90 -3.23
N ALA A 1092 25.75 -30.96 -4.16
CA ALA A 1092 26.89 -30.04 -4.18
C ALA A 1092 26.83 -29.07 -2.99
N ALA A 1093 25.69 -28.40 -2.78
CA ALA A 1093 25.51 -27.44 -1.69
C ALA A 1093 25.75 -28.09 -0.31
N CYS A 1094 25.14 -29.25 -0.05
CA CYS A 1094 25.32 -29.97 1.21
C CYS A 1094 26.79 -30.40 1.42
N ARG A 1095 27.45 -30.91 0.38
CA ARG A 1095 28.87 -31.32 0.44
C ARG A 1095 29.82 -30.15 0.67
N ASN A 1096 29.55 -29.02 0.01
CA ASN A 1096 30.33 -27.79 0.17
C ASN A 1096 30.17 -27.19 1.58
N ALA A 1097 28.94 -27.21 2.12
CA ALA A 1097 28.65 -26.76 3.47
C ALA A 1097 29.31 -27.65 4.52
N LEU A 1098 29.17 -28.98 4.41
CA LEU A 1098 29.88 -29.93 5.29
C LEU A 1098 31.39 -29.69 5.26
N ARG A 1099 31.99 -29.56 4.07
CA ARG A 1099 33.42 -29.23 3.92
C ARG A 1099 33.82 -27.93 4.61
N LEU A 1100 32.98 -26.89 4.53
CA LEU A 1100 33.22 -25.61 5.20
C LEU A 1100 33.13 -25.73 6.72
N PHE A 1101 32.13 -26.46 7.23
CA PHE A 1101 31.85 -26.57 8.66
C PHE A 1101 32.53 -27.76 9.35
N SER A 1102 33.38 -28.53 8.69
CA SER A 1102 34.20 -29.62 9.28
C SER A 1102 35.66 -29.20 9.52
N TYR A 1103 35.86 -28.08 10.24
CA TYR A 1103 37.16 -27.64 10.76
C TYR A 1103 37.45 -28.18 12.17
N GLU A 1104 38.69 -28.02 12.65
CA GLU A 1104 39.12 -28.46 13.98
C GLU A 1104 38.29 -27.80 15.09
N GLY A 1105 37.66 -28.62 15.94
CA GLY A 1105 36.75 -28.17 16.99
C GLY A 1105 35.26 -28.18 16.62
N SER A 1106 34.92 -28.33 15.33
CA SER A 1106 33.52 -28.49 14.91
C SER A 1106 32.89 -29.80 15.40
N ARG A 1107 31.58 -29.75 15.66
CA ARG A 1107 30.74 -30.92 15.98
C ARG A 1107 30.07 -31.53 14.73
N ILE A 1108 30.25 -30.91 13.55
CA ILE A 1108 29.69 -31.40 12.28
C ILE A 1108 30.66 -32.40 11.63
N ALA A 1109 30.29 -33.68 11.64
CA ALA A 1109 31.06 -34.75 11.03
C ALA A 1109 31.07 -34.64 9.49
N GLY A 1110 32.27 -34.71 8.90
CA GLY A 1110 32.50 -34.44 7.46
C GLY A 1110 32.18 -35.57 6.49
N GLU A 1111 31.51 -36.63 6.93
CA GLU A 1111 31.13 -37.77 6.08
C GLU A 1111 29.63 -37.76 5.77
N LEU A 1112 29.30 -37.61 4.49
CA LEU A 1112 27.98 -37.97 3.97
C LEU A 1112 27.80 -39.49 4.10
N PRO A 1113 26.63 -39.99 4.57
CA PRO A 1113 26.27 -41.40 4.39
C PRO A 1113 26.34 -41.76 2.90
N ALA A 1114 26.99 -42.90 2.60
CA ALA A 1114 27.27 -43.36 1.24
C ALA A 1114 26.01 -43.83 0.47
#